data_AF-A0A9E2P5L7-F1
#
_entry.id   AF-A0A9E2P5L7-F1
#
_cell.length_a   1.000
_cell.length_b   1.000
_cell.length_c   1.000
_cell.angle_alpha   90.00
_cell.angle_beta   90.00
_cell.angle_gamma   90.00
#
_symmetry.space_group_name_H-M   'P 1'
#
loop_
_entity.id
_entity.type
_entity.pdbx_description
1 polymer ?
#
loop_
_entity_poly.entity_id
_entity_poly.type
_entity_poly.pdbx_seq_one_letter_code
_entity_poly.pdbx_strand_id
1 'polypeptide(L)'
;MLTGKSANKIISFLLVFIFISTSAVYPQDIQTSASLRLPLGVSKDRLELARKTYNPENTSEAIASYGLKLVDTSFTQISGLKYDDLDSPYKDKVVTLSLHTTNMAALSAYFNAGYAINPATGEEYKNAKEKKAIADGGTVSILEKMLMNIAKDLDIAIIIGGSEGKTRDGAPALKVKQVINPNGKKGLYIVHADPLENTNAQAVSEKGAWSLFFLTKLNAKSETLLRKDAYKAGKLLQEYLEYIKGKVLAKYKIPFCHDRYVISVSYPGMPYGKEGKKPFSPALLEPDVILQNIANERGVTVEQLGEEAHIVFLERTRHEYNENTMKDLQAKGNKITYSTVPDGDAFVRVVAPLGVPTYKGKKYTIVLGASGGIEGFATGLIGAGRINADGNGISRVRMVHSSKDLNGKNISGWNRYSPEDIRDFKELGIENPEAIITEKDASGYPERIFIASSVTGARPDVDISSDFIIPGVEIIDDKHIRISAFILDSYGRGFLTTTTYESSAISLTKLGIKAENDYGFLDDKNRSVRDFAVRELINAASDSQRSIWEKRLGILGLKEESLIWLRTLLDMKDNVSKEALPKDMDFLIDNVLKETVSLKVSDGNIVAMDNNGVESIVIESRHTGRVLNGYAQVRSKL
;
A
#
# COMPACT_ATOMS: atom_id res chain seq x y z
N MET A 1 37.92 32.32 36.58
CA MET A 1 36.89 33.11 37.27
C MET A 1 35.93 33.66 36.22
N LEU A 2 34.62 33.49 36.44
CA LEU A 2 33.53 33.89 35.56
C LEU A 2 33.16 35.38 35.70
N THR A 3 32.30 35.80 34.77
CA THR A 3 31.46 37.03 34.66
C THR A 3 32.13 38.18 33.89
N GLY A 4 31.56 38.79 32.85
CA GLY A 4 30.24 38.72 32.23
C GLY A 4 29.64 40.12 32.08
N LYS A 5 29.07 40.40 30.89
CA LYS A 5 28.14 41.49 30.45
C LYS A 5 28.74 42.51 29.47
N SER A 6 28.36 42.47 28.17
CA SER A 6 27.16 43.08 27.51
C SER A 6 27.42 44.55 27.18
N ALA A 7 27.08 45.16 26.04
CA ALA A 7 26.55 44.79 24.73
C ALA A 7 26.47 46.12 23.91
N ASN A 8 26.36 45.98 22.58
CA ASN A 8 25.83 46.96 21.60
C ASN A 8 26.77 48.05 21.04
N LYS A 9 26.71 48.43 19.75
CA LYS A 9 26.30 47.80 18.48
C LYS A 9 26.56 48.86 17.37
N ILE A 10 27.42 48.50 16.40
CA ILE A 10 27.30 48.62 14.92
C ILE A 10 27.32 50.01 14.20
N ILE A 11 28.09 49.99 13.08
CA ILE A 11 27.83 50.50 11.70
C ILE A 11 28.85 51.54 11.21
N SER A 12 29.77 51.06 10.35
CA SER A 12 30.48 51.79 9.28
C SER A 12 30.71 50.73 8.16
N PHE A 13 30.59 50.89 6.84
CA PHE A 13 30.74 51.96 5.83
C PHE A 13 29.84 51.56 4.61
N LEU A 14 29.08 52.43 3.91
CA LEU A 14 29.46 53.32 2.77
C LEU A 14 30.14 52.55 1.60
N LEU A 15 29.80 52.62 0.30
CA LEU A 15 29.37 53.66 -0.67
C LEU A 15 28.83 52.90 -1.94
N VAL A 16 27.78 53.30 -2.70
CA VAL A 16 27.64 54.47 -3.62
C VAL A 16 28.61 54.35 -4.82
N PHE A 17 28.29 54.35 -6.12
CA PHE A 17 27.17 54.88 -6.92
C PHE A 17 27.26 54.46 -8.43
N ILE A 18 26.12 54.53 -9.15
CA ILE A 18 25.85 55.10 -10.51
C ILE A 18 26.13 54.37 -11.86
N PHE A 19 25.00 54.21 -12.61
CA PHE A 19 24.64 54.33 -14.06
C PHE A 19 25.41 53.58 -15.18
N ILE A 20 24.66 52.94 -16.10
CA ILE A 20 24.19 53.47 -17.41
C ILE A 20 23.22 52.46 -18.07
N SER A 21 22.16 52.99 -18.67
CA SER A 21 21.18 52.36 -19.56
C SER A 21 21.73 52.12 -20.98
N THR A 22 21.45 50.96 -21.59
CA THR A 22 21.26 50.86 -23.05
C THR A 22 20.25 49.78 -23.41
N SER A 23 19.26 50.19 -24.18
CA SER A 23 18.38 49.32 -24.97
C SER A 23 19.12 48.90 -26.24
N ALA A 24 19.14 47.60 -26.55
CA ALA A 24 19.44 47.06 -27.88
C ALA A 24 18.68 45.74 -28.02
N VAL A 25 17.50 45.76 -28.67
CA VAL A 25 17.32 45.26 -30.04
C VAL A 25 17.75 43.80 -30.16
N TYR A 26 16.81 42.88 -29.89
CA TYR A 26 16.93 41.50 -30.34
C TYR A 26 16.50 41.43 -31.81
N PRO A 27 17.30 40.82 -32.70
CA PRO A 27 16.91 40.60 -34.09
C PRO A 27 15.70 39.68 -34.16
N GLN A 28 14.72 40.09 -34.98
CA GLN A 28 13.79 39.18 -35.61
C GLN A 28 14.55 38.23 -36.54
N ASP A 29 13.97 37.04 -36.72
CA ASP A 29 14.32 36.01 -37.70
C ASP A 29 15.53 35.10 -37.40
N ILE A 30 15.26 34.12 -36.52
CA ILE A 30 15.62 32.74 -36.84
C ILE A 30 14.34 31.90 -36.79
N GLN A 31 13.75 31.67 -37.96
CA GLN A 31 12.88 30.52 -38.19
C GLN A 31 13.72 29.25 -38.04
N THR A 32 13.63 28.59 -36.89
CA THR A 32 13.87 27.16 -36.77
C THR A 32 12.63 26.50 -36.19
N SER A 33 11.96 25.77 -37.07
CA SER A 33 10.86 24.86 -36.81
C SER A 33 11.28 23.76 -35.83
N ALA A 34 11.03 23.98 -34.54
CA ALA A 34 10.76 22.92 -33.57
C ALA A 34 10.04 23.58 -32.40
N SER A 35 8.70 23.56 -32.44
CA SER A 35 7.89 23.86 -31.26
C SER A 35 8.23 22.83 -30.19
N LEU A 36 9.21 23.16 -29.34
CA LEU A 36 9.53 22.47 -28.11
C LEU A 36 8.32 22.67 -27.18
N ARG A 37 7.30 21.83 -27.34
CA ARG A 37 6.23 21.68 -26.34
C ARG A 37 6.89 21.11 -25.10
N LEU A 38 7.14 21.97 -24.12
CA LEU A 38 7.43 21.56 -22.75
C LEU A 38 6.34 20.58 -22.29
N PRO A 39 6.67 19.45 -21.64
CA PRO A 39 5.64 18.62 -21.02
C PRO A 39 5.07 19.39 -19.83
N LEU A 40 3.86 19.92 -20.04
CA LEU A 40 2.85 20.29 -19.03
C LEU A 40 3.37 21.07 -17.80
N GLY A 41 3.57 22.38 -17.98
CA GLY A 41 3.49 23.33 -16.88
C GLY A 41 2.07 23.35 -16.30
N VAL A 42 1.93 22.90 -15.05
CA VAL A 42 0.70 23.02 -14.28
C VAL A 42 0.55 24.49 -13.89
N SER A 43 -0.33 25.24 -14.56
CA SER A 43 -0.69 26.59 -14.11
C SER A 43 -1.66 26.51 -12.94
N LYS A 44 -1.49 27.37 -11.92
CA LYS A 44 -2.38 27.46 -10.74
C LYS A 44 -3.85 27.63 -11.14
N ASP A 45 -4.12 28.43 -12.17
CA ASP A 45 -5.47 28.71 -12.67
C ASP A 45 -6.17 27.48 -13.29
N ARG A 46 -5.44 26.39 -13.58
CA ARG A 46 -6.00 25.13 -14.11
C ARG A 46 -6.29 24.07 -13.04
N LEU A 47 -5.90 24.32 -11.77
CA LEU A 47 -6.10 23.42 -10.64
C LEU A 47 -7.42 23.68 -9.90
N GLU A 48 -7.86 24.94 -9.82
CA GLU A 48 -9.14 25.29 -9.17
C GLU A 48 -10.35 24.71 -9.92
N LEU A 49 -10.24 24.51 -11.24
CA LEU A 49 -11.34 24.00 -12.07
C LEU A 49 -11.61 22.49 -11.93
N ALA A 50 -10.80 21.73 -11.17
CA ALA A 50 -10.86 20.26 -11.13
C ALA A 50 -11.30 19.66 -9.77
N ARG A 51 -11.54 20.48 -8.73
CA ARG A 51 -12.06 19.97 -7.44
C ARG A 51 -13.54 19.61 -7.60
N LYS A 52 -13.82 18.35 -7.92
CA LYS A 52 -15.16 17.77 -7.84
C LYS A 52 -15.24 16.88 -6.60
N THR A 53 -16.19 17.19 -5.72
CA THR A 53 -16.51 16.41 -4.53
C THR A 53 -17.51 15.32 -4.91
N TYR A 54 -17.19 14.07 -4.60
CA TYR A 54 -18.05 12.92 -4.81
C TYR A 54 -18.56 12.34 -3.49
N ASN A 55 -19.82 11.89 -3.48
CA ASN A 55 -20.46 11.20 -2.36
C ASN A 55 -21.18 9.94 -2.90
N PRO A 56 -20.53 8.75 -2.88
CA PRO A 56 -21.10 7.50 -3.41
C PRO A 56 -22.11 6.84 -2.47
N GLU A 57 -23.25 6.45 -3.01
CA GLU A 57 -24.23 5.55 -2.40
C GLU A 57 -23.75 4.07 -2.29
N ASN A 58 -22.49 3.74 -2.62
CA ASN A 58 -22.03 2.36 -2.86
C ASN A 58 -20.68 1.95 -2.22
N THR A 59 -20.16 2.69 -1.25
CA THR A 59 -18.90 2.31 -0.55
C THR A 59 -19.13 1.85 0.90
N SER A 60 -20.39 1.63 1.30
CA SER A 60 -20.75 1.75 2.71
C SER A 60 -20.50 0.53 3.58
N GLU A 61 -20.69 -0.72 3.15
CA GLU A 61 -20.71 -1.84 4.13
C GLU A 61 -19.33 -2.18 4.71
N ALA A 62 -18.30 -2.35 3.85
CA ALA A 62 -16.97 -2.75 4.30
C ALA A 62 -16.23 -1.68 5.12
N ILE A 63 -16.50 -0.40 4.86
CA ILE A 63 -15.90 0.72 5.58
C ILE A 63 -16.72 1.04 6.84
N ALA A 64 -18.06 0.93 6.78
CA ALA A 64 -18.93 1.18 7.94
C ALA A 64 -18.75 0.15 9.06
N SER A 65 -18.25 -1.05 8.78
CA SER A 65 -17.88 -2.01 9.83
C SER A 65 -16.81 -1.46 10.80
N TYR A 66 -16.00 -0.49 10.35
CA TYR A 66 -15.02 0.22 11.18
C TYR A 66 -15.58 1.52 11.81
N GLY A 67 -16.90 1.70 11.79
CA GLY A 67 -17.57 2.90 12.29
C GLY A 67 -17.27 4.14 11.45
N LEU A 68 -16.90 3.96 10.18
CA LEU A 68 -16.55 5.04 9.25
C LEU A 68 -17.63 5.25 8.22
N LYS A 69 -17.94 6.52 7.96
CA LYS A 69 -18.82 6.98 6.90
C LYS A 69 -18.04 7.89 5.98
N LEU A 70 -18.13 7.67 4.68
CA LEU A 70 -17.50 8.57 3.71
C LEU A 70 -18.26 9.91 3.68
N VAL A 71 -17.54 11.02 3.82
CA VAL A 71 -18.08 12.39 3.71
C VAL A 71 -17.84 12.93 2.32
N ASP A 72 -16.57 12.91 1.89
CA ASP A 72 -16.17 13.38 0.57
C ASP A 72 -14.94 12.65 0.03
N THR A 73 -14.79 12.72 -1.29
CA THR A 73 -13.52 12.46 -1.97
C THR A 73 -13.33 13.53 -3.03
N SER A 74 -12.16 14.17 -3.01
CA SER A 74 -11.74 15.14 -4.02
C SER A 74 -10.61 14.57 -4.87
N PHE A 75 -10.61 14.92 -6.16
CA PHE A 75 -9.60 14.50 -7.13
C PHE A 75 -8.97 15.74 -7.78
N THR A 76 -7.64 15.83 -7.77
CA THR A 76 -6.86 16.89 -8.41
C THR A 76 -5.92 16.24 -9.42
N GLN A 77 -6.20 16.38 -10.71
CA GLN A 77 -5.35 15.81 -11.75
C GLN A 77 -4.02 16.57 -11.83
N ILE A 78 -2.90 15.84 -11.70
CA ILE A 78 -1.54 16.38 -11.74
C ILE A 78 -0.73 15.87 -12.94
N SER A 79 -1.18 14.81 -13.63
CA SER A 79 -0.57 14.37 -14.88
C SER A 79 -1.56 13.62 -15.79
N GLY A 80 -1.18 13.40 -17.05
CA GLY A 80 -2.03 12.74 -18.05
C GLY A 80 -2.94 13.71 -18.81
N LEU A 81 -3.71 13.20 -19.76
CA LEU A 81 -4.55 14.00 -20.62
C LEU A 81 -5.87 14.36 -19.93
N LYS A 82 -6.36 15.57 -20.21
CA LYS A 82 -7.71 16.02 -19.86
C LYS A 82 -8.57 15.83 -21.10
N TYR A 83 -9.18 14.65 -21.24
CA TYR A 83 -10.20 14.46 -22.26
C TYR A 83 -11.57 14.54 -21.61
N ASP A 84 -12.48 15.28 -22.25
CA ASP A 84 -13.84 15.46 -21.78
C ASP A 84 -14.72 14.20 -21.95
N ASP A 85 -14.29 13.24 -22.78
CA ASP A 85 -14.98 11.99 -23.07
C ASP A 85 -14.52 10.79 -22.22
N LEU A 86 -13.39 10.92 -21.50
CA LEU A 86 -12.96 9.88 -20.57
C LEU A 86 -13.77 9.95 -19.29
N ASP A 87 -14.31 8.79 -18.89
CA ASP A 87 -15.00 8.66 -17.61
C ASP A 87 -14.15 9.21 -16.47
N SER A 88 -14.78 10.00 -15.61
CA SER A 88 -14.08 10.56 -14.46
C SER A 88 -13.68 9.45 -13.49
N PRO A 89 -12.49 9.53 -12.84
CA PRO A 89 -12.01 8.45 -11.97
C PRO A 89 -12.95 8.16 -10.79
N TYR A 90 -13.72 9.15 -10.33
CA TYR A 90 -14.72 8.97 -9.27
C TYR A 90 -15.96 8.17 -9.71
N LYS A 91 -16.17 7.96 -11.02
CA LYS A 91 -17.24 7.11 -11.56
C LYS A 91 -16.78 5.66 -11.77
N ASP A 92 -15.47 5.42 -11.82
CA ASP A 92 -14.91 4.09 -12.00
C ASP A 92 -14.90 3.36 -10.65
N LYS A 93 -15.81 2.39 -10.49
CA LYS A 93 -15.93 1.60 -9.25
C LYS A 93 -14.65 0.85 -8.91
N VAL A 94 -13.88 0.41 -9.91
CA VAL A 94 -12.62 -0.30 -9.67
C VAL A 94 -11.61 0.65 -9.03
N VAL A 95 -11.51 1.88 -9.55
CA VAL A 95 -10.63 2.92 -8.99
C VAL A 95 -11.08 3.33 -7.59
N THR A 96 -12.37 3.65 -7.40
CA THR A 96 -12.86 4.15 -6.11
C THR A 96 -12.81 3.10 -5.00
N LEU A 97 -13.16 1.85 -5.31
CA LEU A 97 -13.08 0.78 -4.31
C LEU A 97 -11.63 0.46 -3.96
N SER A 98 -10.74 0.41 -4.96
CA SER A 98 -9.30 0.25 -4.72
C SER A 98 -8.77 1.37 -3.82
N LEU A 99 -9.19 2.62 -4.05
CA LEU A 99 -8.79 3.78 -3.23
C LEU A 99 -9.16 3.57 -1.78
N HIS A 100 -10.41 3.20 -1.51
CA HIS A 100 -10.84 2.98 -0.15
C HIS A 100 -10.13 1.81 0.53
N THR A 101 -9.80 0.76 -0.22
CA THR A 101 -9.00 -0.36 0.29
C THR A 101 -7.59 0.06 0.69
N THR A 102 -6.92 0.87 -0.13
CA THR A 102 -5.60 1.42 0.23
C THR A 102 -5.69 2.45 1.36
N ASN A 103 -6.75 3.24 1.43
CA ASN A 103 -7.00 4.17 2.53
C ASN A 103 -7.18 3.42 3.86
N MET A 104 -7.94 2.32 3.87
CA MET A 104 -8.13 1.50 5.07
C MET A 104 -6.82 0.87 5.53
N ALA A 105 -5.97 0.42 4.59
CA ALA A 105 -4.63 -0.04 4.88
C ALA A 105 -3.75 1.08 5.47
N ALA A 106 -3.74 2.28 4.89
CA ALA A 106 -3.02 3.42 5.44
C ALA A 106 -3.52 3.83 6.85
N LEU A 107 -4.82 3.75 7.08
CA LEU A 107 -5.43 4.03 8.38
C LEU A 107 -5.06 2.96 9.42
N SER A 108 -4.96 1.69 9.01
CA SER A 108 -4.41 0.61 9.82
C SER A 108 -2.98 0.90 10.24
N ALA A 109 -2.11 1.23 9.28
CA ALA A 109 -0.73 1.59 9.57
C ALA A 109 -0.66 2.79 10.52
N TYR A 110 -1.47 3.82 10.30
CA TYR A 110 -1.51 5.01 11.16
C TYR A 110 -1.94 4.69 12.60
N PHE A 111 -3.03 3.96 12.79
CA PHE A 111 -3.51 3.64 14.14
C PHE A 111 -2.66 2.62 14.89
N ASN A 112 -1.90 1.81 14.17
CA ASN A 112 -0.89 0.92 14.72
C ASN A 112 0.45 1.63 15.01
N ALA A 113 0.67 2.84 14.49
CA ALA A 113 1.85 3.66 14.82
C ALA A 113 1.87 3.99 16.31
N GLY A 114 2.93 3.58 17.01
CA GLY A 114 3.12 3.89 18.44
C GLY A 114 2.29 3.07 19.44
N TYR A 115 1.62 1.99 19.01
CA TYR A 115 0.83 1.13 19.91
C TYR A 115 1.01 -0.36 19.62
N ALA A 116 2.18 -0.75 19.15
CA ALA A 116 2.54 -2.15 19.18
C ALA A 116 2.58 -2.55 20.65
N ILE A 117 1.51 -3.17 21.15
CA ILE A 117 1.41 -3.64 22.52
C ILE A 117 1.87 -5.08 22.51
N ASN A 118 2.82 -5.43 23.37
CA ASN A 118 3.16 -6.80 23.66
C ASN A 118 1.92 -7.48 24.25
N PRO A 119 1.33 -8.46 23.54
CA PRO A 119 0.11 -9.09 24.01
C PRO A 119 0.35 -9.88 25.29
N ALA A 120 1.53 -10.47 25.51
CA ALA A 120 1.81 -11.22 26.72
C ALA A 120 1.86 -10.34 27.98
N THR A 121 2.21 -9.05 27.84
CA THR A 121 2.42 -8.15 28.99
C THR A 121 1.45 -6.97 29.04
N GLY A 122 0.76 -6.66 27.94
CA GLY A 122 -0.07 -5.47 27.81
C GLY A 122 0.72 -4.15 27.72
N GLU A 123 2.05 -4.21 27.67
CA GLU A 123 2.93 -3.04 27.58
C GLU A 123 3.27 -2.67 26.13
N GLU A 124 3.54 -1.40 25.85
CA GLU A 124 4.06 -1.00 24.54
C GLU A 124 5.44 -1.62 24.27
N TYR A 125 5.62 -2.25 23.11
CA TYR A 125 6.93 -2.69 22.62
C TYR A 125 7.86 -1.48 22.57
N LYS A 126 8.99 -1.57 23.25
CA LYS A 126 9.93 -0.45 23.39
C LYS A 126 10.84 -0.27 22.17
N ASN A 127 11.00 -1.28 21.32
CA ASN A 127 11.89 -1.22 20.16
C ASN A 127 11.14 -1.04 18.83
N ALA A 128 11.78 -0.34 17.88
CA ALA A 128 11.19 -0.02 16.57
C ALA A 128 10.98 -1.26 15.69
N LYS A 129 11.77 -2.33 15.91
CA LYS A 129 11.72 -3.55 15.09
C LYS A 129 10.40 -4.33 15.32
N GLU A 130 9.98 -4.47 16.57
CA GLU A 130 8.72 -5.11 16.94
C GLU A 130 7.52 -4.23 16.56
N LYS A 131 7.64 -2.90 16.71
CA LYS A 131 6.64 -1.95 16.24
C LYS A 131 6.35 -2.09 14.75
N LYS A 132 7.41 -2.22 13.94
CA LYS A 132 7.33 -2.42 12.49
C LYS A 132 6.52 -3.66 12.12
N ALA A 133 6.80 -4.81 12.72
CA ALA A 133 6.14 -6.08 12.36
C ALA A 133 4.63 -6.04 12.63
N ILE A 134 4.21 -5.37 13.71
CA ILE A 134 2.80 -5.24 14.09
C ILE A 134 2.06 -4.27 13.18
N ALA A 135 2.67 -3.12 12.87
CA ALA A 135 2.07 -2.15 11.96
C ALA A 135 1.90 -2.73 10.54
N ASP A 136 2.93 -3.40 10.04
CA ASP A 136 2.89 -4.05 8.74
C ASP A 136 1.82 -5.15 8.69
N GLY A 137 1.87 -6.08 9.64
CA GLY A 137 0.93 -7.19 9.67
C GLY A 137 -0.55 -6.78 9.89
N GLY A 138 -0.81 -5.74 10.70
CA GLY A 138 -2.16 -5.17 10.81
C GLY A 138 -2.64 -4.52 9.52
N THR A 139 -1.71 -4.00 8.72
CA THR A 139 -2.01 -3.43 7.41
C THR A 139 -2.30 -4.52 6.39
N VAL A 140 -1.55 -5.63 6.43
CA VAL A 140 -1.77 -6.83 5.61
C VAL A 140 -3.17 -7.43 5.87
N SER A 141 -3.55 -7.66 7.13
CA SER A 141 -4.86 -8.27 7.46
C SER A 141 -6.03 -7.42 6.98
N ILE A 142 -5.98 -6.09 7.19
CA ILE A 142 -7.03 -5.20 6.71
C ILE A 142 -7.06 -5.17 5.18
N LEU A 143 -5.91 -5.14 4.52
CA LEU A 143 -5.85 -5.16 3.07
C LEU A 143 -6.49 -6.44 2.50
N GLU A 144 -6.21 -7.61 3.08
CA GLU A 144 -6.80 -8.87 2.65
C GLU A 144 -8.33 -8.89 2.79
N LYS A 145 -8.86 -8.44 3.93
CA LYS A 145 -10.32 -8.34 4.15
C LYS A 145 -10.98 -7.39 3.15
N MET A 146 -10.35 -6.24 2.94
CA MET A 146 -10.84 -5.26 1.97
C MET A 146 -10.77 -5.80 0.52
N LEU A 147 -9.75 -6.58 0.17
CA LEU A 147 -9.68 -7.28 -1.11
C LEU A 147 -10.81 -8.30 -1.30
N MET A 148 -11.15 -9.07 -0.26
CA MET A 148 -12.30 -9.99 -0.30
C MET A 148 -13.61 -9.25 -0.58
N ASN A 149 -13.80 -8.11 0.08
CA ASN A 149 -14.98 -7.27 -0.10
C ASN A 149 -15.05 -6.69 -1.52
N ILE A 150 -13.96 -6.08 -2.02
CA ILE A 150 -13.92 -5.58 -3.41
C ILE A 150 -14.20 -6.70 -4.40
N ALA A 151 -13.55 -7.86 -4.22
CA ALA A 151 -13.69 -8.97 -5.16
C ALA A 151 -15.14 -9.44 -5.28
N LYS A 152 -15.88 -9.44 -4.16
CA LYS A 152 -17.30 -9.74 -4.10
C LYS A 152 -18.15 -8.63 -4.73
N ASP A 153 -17.94 -7.38 -4.35
CA ASP A 153 -18.74 -6.23 -4.81
C ASP A 153 -18.61 -5.99 -6.31
N LEU A 154 -17.40 -6.20 -6.85
CA LEU A 154 -17.11 -6.09 -8.27
C LEU A 154 -17.39 -7.40 -9.03
N ASP A 155 -17.66 -8.52 -8.35
CA ASP A 155 -17.76 -9.86 -8.95
C ASP A 155 -16.54 -10.21 -9.81
N ILE A 156 -15.33 -9.96 -9.28
CA ILE A 156 -14.05 -10.24 -9.95
C ILE A 156 -13.26 -11.32 -9.19
N ALA A 157 -12.40 -12.04 -9.90
CA ALA A 157 -11.38 -12.88 -9.27
C ALA A 157 -10.08 -12.09 -9.13
N ILE A 158 -9.41 -12.20 -7.99
CA ILE A 158 -8.13 -11.52 -7.73
C ILE A 158 -7.05 -12.57 -7.47
N ILE A 159 -5.98 -12.54 -8.25
CA ILE A 159 -4.75 -13.31 -8.00
C ILE A 159 -3.76 -12.41 -7.28
N ILE A 160 -3.18 -12.90 -6.18
CA ILE A 160 -2.06 -12.20 -5.55
C ILE A 160 -0.79 -12.44 -6.37
N GLY A 161 -0.32 -11.39 -7.05
CA GLY A 161 0.91 -11.36 -7.85
C GLY A 161 2.17 -11.15 -7.01
N GLY A 162 2.05 -10.50 -5.85
CA GLY A 162 3.15 -10.26 -4.90
C GLY A 162 2.71 -9.45 -3.68
N SER A 163 3.19 -9.80 -2.49
CA SER A 163 3.06 -8.98 -1.27
C SER A 163 4.33 -9.03 -0.40
N GLU A 164 4.55 -8.04 0.47
CA GLU A 164 5.56 -8.18 1.53
C GLU A 164 5.21 -9.43 2.36
N GLY A 165 6.22 -10.28 2.60
CA GLY A 165 6.06 -11.51 3.38
C GLY A 165 6.21 -12.80 2.56
N LYS A 166 7.46 -13.30 2.50
CA LYS A 166 7.88 -14.67 2.15
C LYS A 166 7.06 -15.37 1.05
N THR A 167 7.73 -15.63 -0.07
CA THR A 167 7.37 -16.62 -1.11
C THR A 167 7.15 -18.05 -0.58
N ARG A 168 7.22 -18.30 0.74
CA ARG A 168 7.15 -19.62 1.36
C ARG A 168 6.77 -19.56 2.85
N ASP A 169 5.69 -20.25 3.21
CA ASP A 169 5.31 -20.77 4.55
C ASP A 169 5.24 -19.82 5.77
N GLY A 170 5.57 -18.53 5.68
CA GLY A 170 5.63 -17.65 6.86
C GLY A 170 4.80 -16.36 6.83
N ALA A 171 4.10 -16.05 5.74
CA ALA A 171 3.10 -14.98 5.73
C ALA A 171 1.69 -15.62 5.87
N PRO A 172 0.94 -15.32 6.94
CA PRO A 172 -0.39 -15.88 7.11
C PRO A 172 -1.41 -15.39 6.08
N ALA A 173 -1.19 -14.23 5.44
CA ALA A 173 -2.09 -13.62 4.45
C ALA A 173 -1.38 -13.15 3.16
N LEU A 174 -2.16 -12.91 2.09
CA LEU A 174 -1.71 -12.40 0.78
C LEU A 174 -0.61 -13.23 0.11
N LYS A 175 -0.72 -14.56 0.15
CA LYS A 175 0.29 -15.46 -0.42
C LYS A 175 0.33 -15.33 -1.94
N VAL A 176 1.52 -15.30 -2.55
CA VAL A 176 1.66 -15.33 -4.02
C VAL A 176 0.90 -16.53 -4.60
N LYS A 177 0.12 -16.32 -5.67
CA LYS A 177 -0.82 -17.27 -6.29
C LYS A 177 -2.12 -17.53 -5.53
N GLN A 178 -2.32 -16.98 -4.33
CA GLN A 178 -3.63 -16.99 -3.68
C GLN A 178 -4.67 -16.37 -4.61
N VAL A 179 -5.87 -16.95 -4.65
CA VAL A 179 -6.99 -16.46 -5.43
C VAL A 179 -8.12 -16.05 -4.49
N ILE A 180 -8.47 -14.78 -4.51
CA ILE A 180 -9.64 -14.24 -3.81
C ILE A 180 -10.81 -14.23 -4.79
N ASN A 181 -11.97 -14.70 -4.33
CA ASN A 181 -13.18 -14.88 -5.13
C ASN A 181 -12.93 -15.63 -6.48
N PRO A 182 -12.50 -16.90 -6.44
CA PRO A 182 -12.13 -17.66 -7.66
C PRO A 182 -13.25 -17.78 -8.70
N ASN A 183 -14.51 -17.63 -8.27
CA ASN A 183 -15.71 -17.72 -9.10
C ASN A 183 -16.14 -16.37 -9.71
N GLY A 184 -15.41 -15.28 -9.42
CA GLY A 184 -15.73 -13.95 -9.96
C GLY A 184 -15.79 -13.95 -11.49
N LYS A 185 -16.85 -13.36 -12.03
CA LYS A 185 -17.23 -13.46 -13.46
C LYS A 185 -16.84 -12.25 -14.30
N LYS A 186 -16.55 -11.10 -13.68
CA LYS A 186 -16.26 -9.83 -14.36
C LYS A 186 -14.77 -9.59 -14.60
N GLY A 187 -14.03 -10.68 -14.78
CA GLY A 187 -12.62 -10.67 -15.14
C GLY A 187 -11.71 -11.17 -14.02
N LEU A 188 -10.44 -11.30 -14.39
CA LEU A 188 -9.38 -11.75 -13.51
C LEU A 188 -8.34 -10.64 -13.36
N TYR A 189 -8.19 -10.17 -12.13
CA TYR A 189 -7.26 -9.12 -11.76
C TYR A 189 -6.09 -9.71 -10.98
N ILE A 190 -4.96 -9.01 -11.05
CA ILE A 190 -3.74 -9.33 -10.34
C ILE A 190 -3.45 -8.18 -9.40
N VAL A 191 -3.23 -8.49 -8.13
CA VAL A 191 -2.84 -7.52 -7.11
C VAL A 191 -1.38 -7.71 -6.76
N HIS A 192 -0.63 -6.62 -6.83
CA HIS A 192 0.59 -6.48 -6.04
C HIS A 192 0.30 -5.49 -4.93
N ALA A 193 0.84 -5.76 -3.76
CA ALA A 193 0.64 -4.88 -2.63
C ALA A 193 1.93 -4.76 -1.83
N ASP A 194 2.24 -3.54 -1.44
CA ASP A 194 3.17 -3.29 -0.34
C ASP A 194 2.32 -2.57 0.72
N PRO A 195 1.70 -3.34 1.64
CA PRO A 195 0.67 -2.82 2.52
C PRO A 195 1.20 -1.64 3.36
N LEU A 196 2.47 -1.67 3.76
CA LEU A 196 3.15 -0.57 4.45
C LEU A 196 4.59 -0.36 3.93
N GLU A 197 4.73 0.42 2.87
CA GLU A 197 6.04 0.86 2.38
C GLU A 197 6.71 1.78 3.42
N ASN A 198 8.02 1.58 3.62
CA ASN A 198 8.83 2.35 4.57
C ASN A 198 8.26 2.28 6.01
N THR A 199 7.95 1.05 6.41
CA THR A 199 7.69 0.64 7.80
C THR A 199 8.63 1.28 8.85
N ASN A 200 9.89 1.56 8.50
CA ASN A 200 10.84 2.20 9.41
C ASN A 200 10.40 3.63 9.74
N ALA A 201 10.09 4.45 8.73
CA ALA A 201 9.60 5.80 8.95
C ALA A 201 8.28 5.80 9.72
N GLN A 202 7.38 4.86 9.43
CA GLN A 202 6.15 4.70 10.21
C GLN A 202 6.44 4.41 11.69
N ALA A 203 7.37 3.50 11.99
CA ALA A 203 7.67 3.07 13.35
C ALA A 203 8.22 4.20 14.24
N VAL A 204 8.87 5.21 13.64
CA VAL A 204 9.41 6.39 14.34
C VAL A 204 8.62 7.67 14.04
N SER A 205 7.46 7.57 13.38
CA SER A 205 6.62 8.72 12.99
C SER A 205 7.33 9.76 12.10
N GLU A 206 8.27 9.30 11.27
CA GLU A 206 8.89 10.10 10.23
C GLU A 206 8.08 10.07 8.93
N LYS A 207 8.22 11.12 8.11
CA LYS A 207 7.57 11.22 6.80
C LYS A 207 8.07 10.15 5.83
N GLY A 208 7.22 9.76 4.90
CA GLY A 208 7.56 8.88 3.78
C GLY A 208 7.07 7.45 3.89
N ALA A 209 6.14 7.15 4.81
CA ALA A 209 5.45 5.86 4.86
C ALA A 209 4.14 5.92 4.06
N TRP A 210 3.89 4.87 3.28
CA TRP A 210 2.76 4.76 2.36
C TRP A 210 2.13 3.39 2.44
N SER A 211 0.85 3.29 2.11
CA SER A 211 0.23 2.02 1.74
C SER A 211 0.10 1.98 0.22
N LEU A 212 0.65 0.93 -0.40
CA LEU A 212 0.70 0.80 -1.86
C LEU A 212 -0.18 -0.33 -2.35
N PHE A 213 -0.94 -0.02 -3.38
CA PHE A 213 -1.84 -0.95 -4.02
C PHE A 213 -1.69 -0.87 -5.54
N PHE A 214 -1.45 -2.02 -6.16
CA PHE A 214 -1.30 -2.16 -7.60
C PHE A 214 -2.33 -3.16 -8.08
N LEU A 215 -3.18 -2.76 -9.02
CA LEU A 215 -4.21 -3.62 -9.58
C LEU A 215 -4.09 -3.65 -11.09
N THR A 216 -3.89 -4.84 -11.65
CA THR A 216 -3.71 -5.05 -13.09
C THR A 216 -4.70 -6.08 -13.60
N LYS A 217 -5.44 -5.76 -14.66
CA LYS A 217 -6.34 -6.73 -15.30
C LYS A 217 -5.55 -7.66 -16.20
N LEU A 218 -5.79 -8.96 -16.06
CA LEU A 218 -5.22 -9.94 -16.98
C LEU A 218 -5.87 -9.80 -18.36
N ASN A 219 -5.07 -9.94 -19.43
CA ASN A 219 -5.62 -9.88 -20.77
C ASN A 219 -6.59 -11.06 -21.03
N ALA A 220 -7.62 -10.83 -21.86
CA ALA A 220 -8.69 -11.79 -22.07
C ALA A 220 -8.21 -13.16 -22.59
N LYS A 221 -7.14 -13.18 -23.39
CA LYS A 221 -6.56 -14.42 -23.94
C LYS A 221 -5.95 -15.28 -22.82
N SER A 222 -5.14 -14.66 -21.97
CA SER A 222 -4.54 -15.30 -20.80
C SER A 222 -5.59 -15.76 -19.80
N GLU A 223 -6.60 -14.93 -19.51
CA GLU A 223 -7.70 -15.30 -18.62
C GLU A 223 -8.47 -16.52 -19.15
N THR A 224 -8.89 -16.48 -20.42
CA THR A 224 -9.65 -17.57 -21.05
C THR A 224 -8.85 -18.87 -21.03
N LEU A 225 -7.55 -18.81 -21.35
CA LEU A 225 -6.67 -19.97 -21.34
C LEU A 225 -6.55 -20.55 -19.93
N LEU A 226 -6.32 -19.71 -18.92
CA LEU A 226 -6.17 -20.14 -17.52
C LEU A 226 -7.42 -20.83 -17.00
N ARG A 227 -8.59 -20.22 -17.19
CA ARG A 227 -9.87 -20.80 -16.74
C ARG A 227 -10.18 -22.12 -17.45
N LYS A 228 -9.93 -22.19 -18.76
CA LYS A 228 -10.14 -23.41 -19.57
C LYS A 228 -9.24 -24.55 -19.12
N ASP A 229 -7.97 -24.27 -18.84
CA ASP A 229 -7.03 -25.31 -18.44
C ASP A 229 -7.29 -25.79 -17.00
N ALA A 230 -7.71 -24.90 -16.09
CA ALA A 230 -8.17 -25.27 -14.75
C ALA A 230 -9.40 -26.21 -14.80
N TYR A 231 -10.40 -25.84 -15.63
CA TYR A 231 -11.59 -26.68 -15.85
C TYR A 231 -11.23 -28.06 -16.41
N LYS A 232 -10.37 -28.12 -17.44
CA LYS A 232 -9.92 -29.39 -18.02
C LYS A 232 -9.15 -30.27 -17.04
N ALA A 233 -8.43 -29.66 -16.10
CA ALA A 233 -7.73 -30.37 -15.05
C ALA A 233 -8.66 -30.83 -13.91
N GLY A 234 -9.95 -30.46 -13.94
CA GLY A 234 -10.90 -30.74 -12.87
C GLY A 234 -10.53 -30.05 -11.56
N LYS A 235 -9.88 -28.87 -11.63
CA LYS A 235 -9.36 -28.13 -10.47
C LYS A 235 -10.03 -26.76 -10.34
N LEU A 236 -10.19 -26.29 -9.11
CA LEU A 236 -10.52 -24.88 -8.87
C LEU A 236 -9.36 -23.99 -9.33
N LEU A 237 -9.66 -22.72 -9.64
CA LEU A 237 -8.66 -21.77 -10.16
C LEU A 237 -7.45 -21.64 -9.22
N GLN A 238 -7.69 -21.57 -7.92
CA GLN A 238 -6.64 -21.54 -6.90
C GLN A 238 -5.77 -22.80 -6.93
N GLU A 239 -6.39 -23.97 -6.81
CA GLU A 239 -5.70 -25.27 -6.83
C GLU A 239 -4.89 -25.47 -8.11
N TYR A 240 -5.40 -24.98 -9.24
CA TYR A 240 -4.72 -25.07 -10.51
C TYR A 240 -3.45 -24.21 -10.51
N LEU A 241 -3.55 -22.94 -10.07
CA LEU A 241 -2.41 -22.02 -10.00
C LEU A 241 -1.32 -22.50 -9.05
N GLU A 242 -1.70 -23.05 -7.89
CA GLU A 242 -0.77 -23.63 -6.92
C GLU A 242 -0.03 -24.85 -7.49
N TYR A 243 -0.70 -25.64 -8.33
CA TYR A 243 -0.14 -26.86 -8.94
C TYR A 243 0.86 -26.56 -10.08
N ILE A 244 0.61 -25.53 -10.88
CA ILE A 244 1.43 -25.24 -12.07
C ILE A 244 2.66 -24.38 -11.77
N LYS A 245 3.74 -24.63 -12.52
CA LYS A 245 5.03 -23.92 -12.42
C LYS A 245 5.77 -23.87 -13.76
N GLY A 246 6.85 -23.09 -13.82
CA GLY A 246 7.76 -23.04 -14.96
C GLY A 246 7.07 -22.67 -16.26
N LYS A 247 7.44 -23.36 -17.33
CA LYS A 247 6.93 -23.12 -18.69
C LYS A 247 5.40 -23.20 -18.79
N VAL A 248 4.75 -23.98 -17.93
CA VAL A 248 3.28 -24.08 -17.93
C VAL A 248 2.68 -22.78 -17.42
N LEU A 249 3.17 -22.28 -16.28
CA LEU A 249 2.73 -21.01 -15.69
C LEU A 249 3.06 -19.80 -16.57
N ALA A 250 4.22 -19.80 -17.22
CA ALA A 250 4.67 -18.72 -18.11
C ALA A 250 3.68 -18.42 -19.25
N LYS A 251 2.89 -19.41 -19.70
CA LYS A 251 1.89 -19.27 -20.78
C LYS A 251 0.81 -18.23 -20.46
N TYR A 252 0.48 -18.06 -19.19
CA TYR A 252 -0.60 -17.19 -18.75
C TYR A 252 -0.15 -15.73 -18.63
N LYS A 253 1.16 -15.44 -18.73
CA LYS A 253 1.71 -14.08 -18.61
C LYS A 253 1.19 -13.36 -17.36
N ILE A 254 1.18 -14.06 -16.23
CA ILE A 254 0.85 -13.46 -14.94
C ILE A 254 2.13 -12.81 -14.43
N PRO A 255 2.11 -11.51 -14.11
CA PRO A 255 3.27 -10.77 -13.64
C PRO A 255 3.54 -11.11 -12.17
N PHE A 256 4.08 -12.28 -11.84
CA PHE A 256 4.45 -12.58 -10.46
C PHE A 256 5.71 -11.82 -10.04
N CYS A 257 5.67 -11.23 -8.83
CA CYS A 257 6.86 -10.74 -8.14
C CYS A 257 7.47 -11.86 -7.31
N HIS A 258 8.78 -11.79 -7.12
CA HIS A 258 9.53 -12.64 -6.19
C HIS A 258 10.06 -11.79 -5.04
N ASP A 259 10.48 -12.42 -3.95
CA ASP A 259 11.11 -11.79 -2.78
C ASP A 259 12.60 -11.45 -3.03
N ARG A 260 12.93 -10.97 -4.24
CA ARG A 260 14.29 -10.53 -4.64
C ARG A 260 14.24 -9.14 -5.21
N TYR A 261 15.39 -8.64 -5.64
CA TYR A 261 15.50 -7.29 -6.17
C TYR A 261 15.14 -7.21 -7.66
N VAL A 262 14.81 -6.01 -8.07
CA VAL A 262 14.65 -5.62 -9.47
C VAL A 262 15.56 -4.42 -9.70
N ILE A 263 16.44 -4.55 -10.69
CA ILE A 263 17.26 -3.44 -11.15
C ILE A 263 16.45 -2.69 -12.18
N SER A 264 16.23 -1.40 -11.96
CA SER A 264 15.40 -0.63 -12.86
C SER A 264 15.84 0.80 -13.02
N VAL A 265 15.49 1.35 -14.19
CA VAL A 265 15.57 2.78 -14.47
C VAL A 265 14.21 3.27 -14.94
N SER A 266 13.76 4.39 -14.37
CA SER A 266 12.44 4.97 -14.57
C SER A 266 12.58 6.46 -14.84
N TYR A 267 12.07 6.93 -15.98
CA TYR A 267 12.15 8.33 -16.40
C TYR A 267 11.08 8.65 -17.44
N PRO A 268 10.76 9.93 -17.65
CA PRO A 268 9.94 10.32 -18.78
C PRO A 268 10.79 10.20 -20.06
N GLY A 269 10.50 9.24 -20.92
CA GLY A 269 11.03 9.13 -22.27
C GLY A 269 10.44 10.14 -23.24
N MET A 270 11.00 10.15 -24.46
CA MET A 270 10.50 10.97 -25.56
C MET A 270 9.40 10.24 -26.35
N PRO A 271 8.47 10.96 -26.99
CA PRO A 271 7.60 10.38 -28.00
C PRO A 271 8.39 9.52 -29.00
N TYR A 272 7.83 8.38 -29.43
CA TYR A 272 8.52 7.51 -30.40
C TYR A 272 8.61 8.22 -31.77
N GLY A 273 9.60 9.08 -31.94
CA GLY A 273 10.03 9.56 -33.24
C GLY A 273 10.84 8.47 -33.92
N LYS A 274 10.26 7.85 -34.97
CA LYS A 274 10.89 6.97 -35.97
C LYS A 274 12.16 6.22 -35.52
N GLU A 275 11.93 4.97 -35.09
CA GLU A 275 12.76 3.76 -35.29
C GLU A 275 14.21 3.69 -34.74
N GLY A 276 14.49 2.57 -34.04
CA GLY A 276 15.77 1.87 -34.19
C GLY A 276 16.66 1.69 -32.96
N LYS A 277 16.51 2.47 -31.88
CA LYS A 277 17.37 2.29 -30.70
C LYS A 277 16.92 1.08 -29.87
N LYS A 278 17.76 0.04 -29.82
CA LYS A 278 17.53 -1.12 -28.94
C LYS A 278 17.43 -0.65 -27.48
N PRO A 279 16.52 -1.24 -26.68
CA PRO A 279 16.50 -0.99 -25.25
C PRO A 279 17.87 -1.40 -24.67
N PHE A 280 18.45 -0.51 -23.88
CA PHE A 280 19.60 -0.77 -23.04
C PHE A 280 19.18 -1.45 -21.74
N SER A 281 20.01 -2.36 -21.23
CA SER A 281 19.79 -3.00 -19.94
C SER A 281 20.30 -2.11 -18.80
N PRO A 282 19.48 -1.79 -17.78
CA PRO A 282 19.95 -1.09 -16.59
C PRO A 282 20.87 -1.96 -15.74
N ALA A 283 20.93 -3.26 -15.99
CA ALA A 283 21.74 -4.20 -15.24
C ALA A 283 23.10 -4.48 -15.88
N LEU A 284 23.42 -3.88 -17.04
CA LEU A 284 24.67 -4.11 -17.76
C LEU A 284 25.47 -2.82 -18.00
N LEU A 285 24.92 -1.66 -17.63
CA LEU A 285 25.50 -0.36 -17.94
C LEU A 285 25.74 0.45 -16.69
N GLU A 286 26.92 1.04 -16.60
CA GLU A 286 27.28 2.00 -15.56
C GLU A 286 26.34 3.23 -15.58
N PRO A 287 26.13 3.91 -14.44
CA PRO A 287 25.14 4.98 -14.34
C PRO A 287 25.40 6.15 -15.28
N ASP A 288 26.67 6.49 -15.53
CA ASP A 288 27.05 7.53 -16.48
C ASP A 288 26.65 7.16 -17.91
N VAL A 289 26.82 5.90 -18.30
CA VAL A 289 26.38 5.39 -19.62
C VAL A 289 24.85 5.39 -19.71
N ILE A 290 24.14 5.05 -18.63
CA ILE A 290 22.67 5.16 -18.57
C ILE A 290 22.24 6.62 -18.79
N LEU A 291 22.85 7.58 -18.08
CA LEU A 291 22.53 9.00 -18.23
C LEU A 291 22.87 9.52 -19.63
N GLN A 292 24.00 9.11 -20.21
CA GLN A 292 24.35 9.44 -21.59
C GLN A 292 23.31 8.91 -22.58
N ASN A 293 22.82 7.69 -22.38
CA ASN A 293 21.77 7.12 -23.23
C ASN A 293 20.44 7.88 -23.09
N ILE A 294 20.07 8.30 -21.88
CA ILE A 294 18.87 9.12 -21.64
C ILE A 294 19.02 10.50 -22.30
N ALA A 295 20.18 11.15 -22.14
CA ALA A 295 20.49 12.43 -22.79
C ALA A 295 20.41 12.31 -24.32
N ASN A 296 20.99 11.23 -24.87
CA ASN A 296 20.96 10.92 -26.30
C ASN A 296 19.54 10.58 -26.82
N GLU A 297 18.66 10.00 -25.99
CA GLU A 297 17.25 9.78 -26.35
C GLU A 297 16.50 11.12 -26.42
N ARG A 298 16.87 12.06 -25.55
CA ARG A 298 16.27 13.39 -25.45
C ARG A 298 16.87 14.43 -26.40
N GLY A 299 17.98 14.11 -27.06
CA GLY A 299 18.69 15.05 -27.94
C GLY A 299 19.37 16.19 -27.19
N VAL A 300 19.80 15.93 -25.94
CA VAL A 300 20.47 16.91 -25.06
C VAL A 300 21.82 16.38 -24.58
N THR A 301 22.67 17.26 -24.03
CA THR A 301 23.91 16.86 -23.36
C THR A 301 23.65 16.35 -21.94
N VAL A 302 24.62 15.68 -21.32
CA VAL A 302 24.52 15.27 -19.89
C VAL A 302 24.46 16.50 -18.96
N GLU A 303 25.11 17.60 -19.32
CA GLU A 303 25.00 18.85 -18.58
C GLU A 303 23.57 19.41 -18.61
N GLN A 304 22.96 19.49 -19.80
CA GLN A 304 21.57 19.90 -19.98
C GLN A 304 20.60 18.93 -19.28
N LEU A 305 20.86 17.62 -19.34
CA LEU A 305 20.12 16.63 -18.57
C LEU A 305 20.18 16.95 -17.07
N GLY A 306 21.37 17.29 -16.56
CA GLY A 306 21.57 17.69 -15.17
C GLY A 306 20.81 18.96 -14.80
N GLU A 307 20.69 19.94 -15.70
CA GLU A 307 19.86 21.13 -15.48
C GLU A 307 18.38 20.78 -15.30
N GLU A 308 17.86 19.86 -16.12
CA GLU A 308 16.44 19.53 -16.16
C GLU A 308 16.00 18.45 -15.17
N ALA A 309 16.87 17.50 -14.84
CA ALA A 309 16.51 16.28 -14.11
C ALA A 309 17.06 16.26 -12.67
N HIS A 310 16.30 15.61 -11.79
CA HIS A 310 16.78 15.15 -10.49
C HIS A 310 16.95 13.64 -10.48
N ILE A 311 18.05 13.14 -9.92
CA ILE A 311 18.32 11.69 -9.86
C ILE A 311 18.05 11.18 -8.45
N VAL A 312 17.28 10.10 -8.33
CA VAL A 312 16.94 9.48 -7.04
C VAL A 312 17.33 8.00 -7.04
N PHE A 313 17.92 7.54 -5.95
CA PHE A 313 18.21 6.11 -5.71
C PHE A 313 18.23 5.80 -4.21
N LEU A 314 18.06 4.53 -3.83
CA LEU A 314 18.06 4.13 -2.41
C LEU A 314 19.44 4.33 -1.77
N GLU A 315 19.46 4.77 -0.52
CA GLU A 315 20.66 4.85 0.33
C GLU A 315 21.04 3.44 0.82
N ARG A 316 21.88 2.76 0.04
CA ARG A 316 22.34 1.40 0.33
C ARG A 316 23.79 1.28 -0.10
N THR A 317 24.58 0.47 0.60
CA THR A 317 25.98 0.18 0.25
C THR A 317 26.14 -0.27 -1.21
N ARG A 318 25.21 -1.09 -1.70
CA ARG A 318 25.14 -1.51 -3.11
C ARG A 318 25.00 -0.35 -4.12
N HIS A 319 24.59 0.85 -3.70
CA HIS A 319 24.43 2.03 -4.54
C HIS A 319 25.55 3.07 -4.37
N GLU A 320 26.60 2.78 -3.61
CA GLU A 320 27.76 3.68 -3.45
C GLU A 320 28.36 4.09 -4.80
N TYR A 321 28.38 3.19 -5.78
CA TYR A 321 28.87 3.51 -7.12
C TYR A 321 27.97 4.52 -7.85
N ASN A 322 26.64 4.47 -7.68
CA ASN A 322 25.74 5.50 -8.22
C ASN A 322 26.12 6.87 -7.66
N GLU A 323 26.30 6.94 -6.34
CA GLU A 323 26.69 8.18 -5.66
C GLU A 323 28.05 8.70 -6.14
N ASN A 324 29.04 7.83 -6.23
CA ASN A 324 30.37 8.19 -6.74
C ASN A 324 30.28 8.69 -8.19
N THR A 325 29.51 8.03 -9.05
CA THR A 325 29.29 8.50 -10.43
C THR A 325 28.63 9.86 -10.47
N MET A 326 27.65 10.14 -9.61
CA MET A 326 27.02 11.47 -9.57
C MET A 326 28.01 12.55 -9.13
N LYS A 327 28.84 12.27 -8.11
CA LYS A 327 29.90 13.17 -7.65
C LYS A 327 30.94 13.43 -8.74
N ASP A 328 31.35 12.40 -9.48
CA ASP A 328 32.29 12.53 -10.60
C ASP A 328 31.71 13.39 -11.73
N LEU A 329 30.42 13.22 -12.06
CA LEU A 329 29.75 14.05 -13.05
C LEU A 329 29.65 15.51 -12.60
N GLN A 330 29.37 15.76 -11.31
CA GLN A 330 29.39 17.11 -10.73
C GLN A 330 30.78 17.74 -10.79
N ALA A 331 31.84 16.99 -10.46
CA ALA A 331 33.22 17.46 -10.55
C ALA A 331 33.63 17.81 -11.99
N LYS A 332 33.03 17.15 -12.99
CA LYS A 332 33.18 17.46 -14.43
C LYS A 332 32.35 18.67 -14.88
N GLY A 333 31.66 19.37 -13.97
CA GLY A 333 30.86 20.55 -14.28
C GLY A 333 29.44 20.26 -14.78
N ASN A 334 29.02 18.98 -14.84
CA ASN A 334 27.64 18.65 -15.17
C ASN A 334 26.76 19.08 -13.99
N LYS A 335 25.71 19.89 -14.24
CA LYS A 335 24.79 20.43 -13.21
C LYS A 335 23.85 19.38 -12.62
N ILE A 336 24.33 18.14 -12.49
CA ILE A 336 23.62 16.99 -11.96
C ILE A 336 23.24 17.25 -10.50
N THR A 337 21.99 16.97 -10.18
CA THR A 337 21.50 16.95 -8.79
C THR A 337 20.97 15.57 -8.48
N TYR A 338 21.23 15.09 -7.28
CA TYR A 338 20.73 13.79 -6.84
C TYR A 338 20.34 13.81 -5.37
N SER A 339 19.47 12.89 -4.98
CA SER A 339 19.16 12.56 -3.58
C SER A 339 19.20 11.05 -3.39
N THR A 340 19.52 10.65 -2.16
CA THR A 340 19.39 9.27 -1.71
C THR A 340 18.19 9.15 -0.80
N VAL A 341 17.44 8.06 -0.95
CA VAL A 341 16.27 7.76 -0.12
C VAL A 341 16.57 6.61 0.84
N PRO A 342 16.41 6.78 2.16
CA PRO A 342 16.76 5.75 3.14
C PRO A 342 15.88 4.50 3.01
N ASP A 343 14.65 4.65 2.53
CA ASP A 343 13.71 3.58 2.26
C ASP A 343 12.58 4.10 1.36
N GLY A 344 11.70 3.23 0.87
CA GLY A 344 10.50 3.61 0.13
C GLY A 344 10.76 4.39 -1.17
N ASP A 345 11.23 3.67 -2.20
CA ASP A 345 11.47 4.22 -3.54
C ASP A 345 10.33 3.94 -4.53
N ALA A 346 9.31 3.17 -4.15
CA ALA A 346 8.22 2.77 -5.03
C ALA A 346 7.41 3.98 -5.51
N PHE A 347 7.06 4.89 -4.60
CA PHE A 347 6.32 6.10 -4.96
C PHE A 347 7.08 6.96 -5.98
N VAL A 348 8.34 7.29 -5.70
CA VAL A 348 9.17 8.12 -6.60
C VAL A 348 9.34 7.44 -7.96
N ARG A 349 9.47 6.11 -7.97
CA ARG A 349 9.59 5.29 -9.17
C ARG A 349 8.34 5.31 -10.04
N VAL A 350 7.13 5.36 -9.45
CA VAL A 350 5.88 5.54 -10.20
C VAL A 350 5.76 6.96 -10.74
N VAL A 351 6.17 7.96 -9.96
CA VAL A 351 6.01 9.38 -10.32
C VAL A 351 7.00 9.80 -11.42
N ALA A 352 8.22 9.27 -11.42
CA ALA A 352 9.27 9.65 -12.37
C ALA A 352 8.85 9.49 -13.86
N PRO A 353 8.32 8.34 -14.32
CA PRO A 353 7.85 8.19 -15.69
C PRO A 353 6.68 9.10 -16.08
N LEU A 354 6.02 9.74 -15.11
CA LEU A 354 4.95 10.69 -15.38
C LEU A 354 5.44 12.08 -15.80
N GLY A 355 6.75 12.33 -15.66
CA GLY A 355 7.35 13.64 -15.90
C GLY A 355 7.00 14.66 -14.83
N VAL A 356 6.57 14.21 -13.65
CA VAL A 356 6.27 15.06 -12.51
C VAL A 356 7.59 15.32 -11.77
N PRO A 357 7.99 16.58 -11.54
CA PRO A 357 9.19 16.87 -10.79
C PRO A 357 9.00 16.56 -9.30
N THR A 358 9.95 15.85 -8.71
CA THR A 358 9.98 15.60 -7.25
C THR A 358 11.00 16.49 -6.53
N TYR A 359 11.66 17.39 -7.25
CA TYR A 359 12.68 18.28 -6.70
C TYR A 359 12.50 19.71 -7.24
N LYS A 360 12.63 20.69 -6.34
CA LYS A 360 12.40 22.10 -6.66
C LYS A 360 13.37 22.58 -7.75
N GLY A 361 12.83 23.24 -8.77
CA GLY A 361 13.61 23.80 -9.88
C GLY A 361 14.01 22.78 -10.96
N LYS A 362 13.55 21.53 -10.85
CA LYS A 362 13.74 20.49 -11.88
C LYS A 362 12.45 20.28 -12.65
N LYS A 363 12.58 19.79 -13.89
CA LYS A 363 11.47 19.49 -14.78
C LYS A 363 10.93 18.08 -14.57
N TYR A 364 11.79 17.13 -14.19
CA TYR A 364 11.41 15.73 -13.96
C TYR A 364 12.43 14.99 -13.09
N THR A 365 12.07 13.77 -12.73
CA THR A 365 12.89 12.87 -11.91
C THR A 365 13.31 11.64 -12.73
N ILE A 366 14.53 11.16 -12.48
CA ILE A 366 15.07 9.88 -12.94
C ILE A 366 15.29 9.03 -11.70
N VAL A 367 14.71 7.84 -11.66
CA VAL A 367 14.98 6.86 -10.60
C VAL A 367 15.81 5.74 -11.18
N LEU A 368 16.92 5.37 -10.53
CA LEU A 368 17.78 4.27 -10.97
C LEU A 368 18.26 3.42 -9.79
N GLY A 369 18.55 2.14 -10.03
CA GLY A 369 19.13 1.24 -9.04
C GLY A 369 18.28 0.01 -8.74
N ALA A 370 18.68 -0.73 -7.70
CA ALA A 370 18.05 -1.97 -7.28
C ALA A 370 17.04 -1.74 -6.14
N SER A 371 15.78 -2.09 -6.40
CA SER A 371 14.63 -1.99 -5.49
C SER A 371 14.10 -3.37 -5.12
N GLY A 372 13.25 -3.46 -4.11
CA GLY A 372 12.51 -4.68 -3.78
C GLY A 372 11.66 -5.15 -4.96
N GLY A 373 11.30 -6.43 -4.97
CA GLY A 373 10.67 -7.06 -6.12
C GLY A 373 9.28 -6.51 -6.42
N ILE A 374 8.54 -6.09 -5.40
CA ILE A 374 7.19 -5.53 -5.56
C ILE A 374 7.30 -4.06 -5.93
N GLU A 375 8.10 -3.32 -5.18
CA GLU A 375 8.37 -1.89 -5.33
C GLU A 375 9.00 -1.58 -6.67
N GLY A 376 9.90 -2.43 -7.18
CA GLY A 376 10.52 -2.26 -8.49
C GLY A 376 9.65 -2.74 -9.64
N PHE A 377 9.07 -3.94 -9.53
CA PHE A 377 8.34 -4.56 -10.64
C PHE A 377 6.91 -4.05 -10.77
N ALA A 378 6.16 -3.95 -9.67
CA ALA A 378 4.75 -3.52 -9.73
C ALA A 378 4.67 -2.05 -10.15
N THR A 379 5.49 -1.18 -9.54
CA THR A 379 5.58 0.22 -9.97
C THR A 379 6.08 0.34 -11.41
N GLY A 380 7.03 -0.51 -11.77
CA GLY A 380 7.59 -0.55 -13.10
C GLY A 380 6.54 -0.93 -14.13
N LEU A 381 5.70 -1.95 -13.86
CA LEU A 381 4.57 -2.35 -14.71
C LEU A 381 3.50 -1.26 -14.85
N ILE A 382 3.16 -0.58 -13.76
CA ILE A 382 2.19 0.52 -13.82
C ILE A 382 2.77 1.70 -14.61
N GLY A 383 4.00 2.10 -14.31
CA GLY A 383 4.69 3.18 -15.01
C GLY A 383 4.82 2.87 -16.51
N ALA A 384 5.24 1.65 -16.84
CA ALA A 384 5.42 1.10 -18.18
C ALA A 384 4.15 1.14 -19.04
N GLY A 385 2.96 1.13 -18.43
CA GLY A 385 1.68 1.15 -19.12
C GLY A 385 1.29 2.46 -19.80
N ARG A 386 2.04 3.56 -19.59
CA ARG A 386 1.64 4.89 -20.07
C ARG A 386 2.08 5.15 -21.50
N ILE A 387 1.19 4.85 -22.44
CA ILE A 387 1.19 5.45 -23.79
C ILE A 387 0.43 6.77 -23.65
N ASN A 388 1.04 7.92 -23.96
CA ASN A 388 0.26 9.16 -24.07
C ASN A 388 -0.83 8.94 -25.11
N ALA A 389 -2.04 9.48 -24.97
CA ALA A 389 -3.12 9.12 -25.89
C ALA A 389 -2.93 9.62 -27.35
N ASP A 390 -1.81 10.29 -27.63
CA ASP A 390 -1.28 10.48 -28.99
C ASP A 390 -0.49 9.26 -29.53
N GLY A 391 -0.55 8.09 -28.87
CA GLY A 391 0.18 6.87 -29.25
C GLY A 391 1.68 6.87 -28.91
N ASN A 392 2.15 7.90 -28.20
CA ASN A 392 3.56 8.12 -27.93
C ASN A 392 3.95 7.70 -26.51
N GLY A 393 4.78 6.66 -26.39
CA GLY A 393 5.28 6.17 -25.10
C GLY A 393 6.22 7.20 -24.46
N ILE A 394 5.70 7.95 -23.48
CA ILE A 394 6.47 8.91 -22.67
C ILE A 394 7.02 8.24 -21.42
N SER A 395 6.53 7.06 -21.03
CA SER A 395 7.12 6.34 -19.90
C SER A 395 8.22 5.40 -20.37
N ARG A 396 9.40 5.49 -19.74
CA ARG A 396 10.48 4.52 -19.90
C ARG A 396 10.71 3.86 -18.57
N VAL A 397 10.38 2.57 -18.52
CA VAL A 397 10.75 1.70 -17.42
C VAL A 397 11.49 0.53 -18.03
N ARG A 398 12.70 0.30 -17.57
CA ARG A 398 13.50 -0.86 -17.96
C ARG A 398 13.82 -1.61 -16.69
N MET A 399 13.50 -2.89 -16.66
CA MET A 399 13.65 -3.72 -15.47
C MET A 399 14.34 -5.02 -15.82
N VAL A 400 15.14 -5.51 -14.88
CA VAL A 400 15.75 -6.83 -14.94
C VAL A 400 15.59 -7.46 -13.55
N HIS A 401 15.19 -8.72 -13.51
CA HIS A 401 15.15 -9.47 -12.25
C HIS A 401 16.59 -9.60 -11.72
N SER A 402 16.78 -9.56 -10.41
CA SER A 402 18.11 -9.57 -9.84
C SER A 402 18.29 -10.61 -8.76
N SER A 403 19.54 -10.96 -8.51
CA SER A 403 19.97 -11.85 -7.44
C SER A 403 19.56 -11.34 -6.07
N LYS A 404 19.41 -12.24 -5.10
CA LYS A 404 19.31 -11.86 -3.69
C LYS A 404 20.60 -11.22 -3.18
N ASP A 405 21.73 -11.64 -3.74
CA ASP A 405 23.05 -11.22 -3.30
C ASP A 405 23.54 -10.04 -4.14
N LEU A 406 23.24 -8.83 -3.66
CA LEU A 406 23.74 -7.58 -4.23
C LEU A 406 25.06 -7.11 -3.61
N ASN A 407 25.87 -7.99 -3.00
CA ASN A 407 27.11 -7.63 -2.30
C ASN A 407 28.25 -7.08 -3.20
N GLY A 408 27.98 -6.82 -4.48
CA GLY A 408 28.94 -6.21 -5.40
C GLY A 408 29.06 -4.69 -5.20
N LYS A 409 30.30 -4.18 -5.22
CA LYS A 409 30.60 -2.74 -5.31
C LYS A 409 30.28 -2.12 -6.69
N ASN A 410 29.78 -2.92 -7.64
CA ASN A 410 29.46 -2.51 -9.01
C ASN A 410 28.35 -3.40 -9.61
N ILE A 411 27.86 -2.99 -10.78
CA ILE A 411 26.72 -3.61 -11.50
C ILE A 411 26.96 -5.07 -11.88
N SER A 412 28.22 -5.49 -12.07
CA SER A 412 28.55 -6.88 -12.43
C SER A 412 28.18 -7.91 -11.34
N GLY A 413 28.00 -7.46 -10.10
CA GLY A 413 27.50 -8.30 -9.01
C GLY A 413 25.98 -8.48 -9.02
N TRP A 414 25.24 -7.57 -9.66
CA TRP A 414 23.78 -7.53 -9.59
C TRP A 414 23.09 -8.59 -10.49
N ASN A 415 23.79 -9.13 -11.48
CA ASN A 415 23.31 -10.19 -12.39
C ASN A 415 23.85 -11.58 -12.06
N ARG A 416 24.21 -11.85 -10.80
CA ARG A 416 24.72 -13.16 -10.37
C ARG A 416 23.64 -13.97 -9.68
N TYR A 417 22.86 -14.71 -10.45
CA TYR A 417 21.79 -15.54 -9.90
C TYR A 417 22.35 -16.79 -9.20
N SER A 418 21.96 -16.99 -7.94
CA SER A 418 22.25 -18.25 -7.27
C SER A 418 21.38 -19.39 -7.86
N PRO A 419 21.73 -20.66 -7.66
CA PRO A 419 20.87 -21.79 -8.03
C PRO A 419 19.47 -21.70 -7.43
N GLU A 420 19.35 -21.15 -6.22
CA GLU A 420 18.08 -20.89 -5.54
C GLU A 420 17.28 -19.80 -6.25
N ASP A 421 17.91 -18.71 -6.67
CA ASP A 421 17.23 -17.66 -7.46
C ASP A 421 16.66 -18.23 -8.75
N ILE A 422 17.44 -19.01 -9.49
CA ILE A 422 17.00 -19.65 -10.74
C ILE A 422 15.85 -20.63 -10.49
N ARG A 423 15.87 -21.36 -9.37
CA ARG A 423 14.77 -22.26 -9.00
C ARG A 423 13.50 -21.47 -8.71
N ASP A 424 13.58 -20.42 -7.91
CA ASP A 424 12.44 -19.62 -7.50
C ASP A 424 11.83 -18.89 -8.72
N PHE A 425 12.66 -18.37 -9.63
CA PHE A 425 12.20 -17.83 -10.92
C PHE A 425 11.46 -18.86 -11.75
N LYS A 426 11.99 -20.08 -11.86
CA LYS A 426 11.30 -21.17 -12.55
C LYS A 426 9.98 -21.53 -11.87
N GLU A 427 9.88 -21.49 -10.55
CA GLU A 427 8.61 -21.76 -9.83
C GLU A 427 7.51 -20.73 -10.15
N LEU A 428 7.92 -19.50 -10.46
CA LEU A 428 7.05 -18.39 -10.85
C LEU A 428 6.86 -18.25 -12.37
N GLY A 429 7.48 -19.12 -13.17
CA GLY A 429 7.37 -19.07 -14.64
C GLY A 429 8.24 -18.00 -15.31
N ILE A 430 9.25 -17.48 -14.61
CA ILE A 430 10.24 -16.54 -15.15
C ILE A 430 11.34 -17.38 -15.83
N GLU A 431 11.27 -17.49 -17.16
CA GLU A 431 12.21 -18.33 -17.94
C GLU A 431 13.57 -17.67 -18.18
N ASN A 432 13.60 -16.34 -18.30
CA ASN A 432 14.82 -15.57 -18.55
C ASN A 432 14.85 -14.33 -17.62
N PRO A 433 15.48 -14.43 -16.43
CA PRO A 433 15.53 -13.30 -15.49
C PRO A 433 16.34 -12.10 -16.01
N GLU A 434 17.25 -12.32 -16.97
CA GLU A 434 18.05 -11.26 -17.62
C GLU A 434 17.29 -10.50 -18.71
N ALA A 435 16.10 -10.98 -19.10
CA ALA A 435 15.29 -10.30 -20.09
C ALA A 435 14.90 -8.91 -19.60
N ILE A 436 15.19 -7.90 -20.40
CA ILE A 436 14.76 -6.52 -20.12
C ILE A 436 13.25 -6.48 -20.30
N ILE A 437 12.54 -6.18 -19.22
CA ILE A 437 11.11 -5.89 -19.25
C ILE A 437 10.96 -4.40 -19.53
N THR A 438 10.13 -4.07 -20.52
CA THR A 438 9.93 -2.72 -21.04
C THR A 438 8.48 -2.25 -20.92
N GLU A 439 8.24 -0.98 -21.22
CA GLU A 439 6.91 -0.41 -21.44
C GLU A 439 6.03 -1.22 -22.40
N LYS A 440 6.64 -1.79 -23.44
CA LYS A 440 5.94 -2.61 -24.43
C LYS A 440 5.41 -3.91 -23.82
N ASP A 441 6.17 -4.52 -22.92
CA ASP A 441 5.76 -5.77 -22.28
C ASP A 441 4.59 -5.54 -21.31
N ALA A 442 4.63 -4.43 -20.57
CA ALA A 442 3.53 -4.04 -19.67
C ALA A 442 2.31 -3.49 -20.40
N SER A 443 2.46 -3.01 -21.64
CA SER A 443 1.34 -2.52 -22.47
C SER A 443 0.28 -3.61 -22.75
N GLY A 444 0.65 -4.89 -22.61
CA GLY A 444 -0.25 -6.02 -22.80
C GLY A 444 -1.35 -6.19 -21.73
N TYR A 445 -1.31 -5.43 -20.64
CA TYR A 445 -2.35 -5.42 -19.62
C TYR A 445 -3.33 -4.25 -19.84
N PRO A 446 -4.63 -4.53 -20.07
CA PRO A 446 -5.60 -3.52 -20.52
C PRO A 446 -6.00 -2.49 -19.47
N GLU A 447 -6.00 -2.85 -18.19
CA GLU A 447 -6.31 -1.94 -17.09
C GLU A 447 -5.22 -2.06 -16.03
N ARG A 448 -4.73 -0.92 -15.56
CA ARG A 448 -3.65 -0.79 -14.58
C ARG A 448 -3.98 0.37 -13.66
N ILE A 449 -4.12 0.10 -12.37
CA ILE A 449 -4.43 1.09 -11.35
C ILE A 449 -3.32 1.03 -10.31
N PHE A 450 -2.86 2.19 -9.88
CA PHE A 450 -1.96 2.32 -8.75
C PHE A 450 -2.50 3.33 -7.77
N ILE A 451 -2.41 2.99 -6.49
CA ILE A 451 -2.82 3.87 -5.40
C ILE A 451 -1.74 3.83 -4.34
N ALA A 452 -1.29 5.01 -3.94
CA ALA A 452 -0.40 5.21 -2.80
C ALA A 452 -1.10 6.11 -1.78
N SER A 453 -1.62 5.53 -0.71
CA SER A 453 -2.25 6.28 0.38
C SER A 453 -1.21 6.65 1.42
N SER A 454 -1.15 7.94 1.77
CA SER A 454 -0.11 8.45 2.66
C SER A 454 -0.41 8.11 4.11
N VAL A 455 0.57 7.52 4.80
CA VAL A 455 0.47 7.22 6.24
C VAL A 455 1.04 8.39 7.04
N THR A 456 2.29 8.77 6.76
CA THR A 456 3.02 9.81 7.51
C THR A 456 3.32 11.08 6.69
N GLY A 457 2.79 11.18 5.48
CA GLY A 457 3.01 12.30 4.57
C GLY A 457 4.22 12.09 3.66
N ALA A 458 4.27 12.82 2.55
CA ALA A 458 5.40 12.78 1.64
C ALA A 458 6.66 13.40 2.28
N ARG A 459 7.82 12.79 2.00
CA ARG A 459 9.11 13.38 2.38
C ARG A 459 9.40 14.65 1.56
N PRO A 460 10.24 15.57 2.07
CA PRO A 460 10.62 16.78 1.33
C PRO A 460 11.30 16.53 -0.02
N ASP A 461 12.02 15.42 -0.18
CA ASP A 461 12.70 15.00 -1.42
C ASP A 461 11.78 14.30 -2.43
N VAL A 462 10.54 14.03 -2.01
CA VAL A 462 9.47 13.38 -2.78
C VAL A 462 8.27 14.32 -2.95
N ASP A 463 8.44 15.59 -2.59
CA ASP A 463 7.43 16.63 -2.75
C ASP A 463 7.20 16.88 -4.24
N ILE A 464 5.95 16.74 -4.71
CA ILE A 464 5.53 16.75 -6.12
C ILE A 464 5.58 18.19 -6.70
N SER A 465 6.70 18.88 -6.50
CA SER A 465 6.90 20.34 -6.47
C SER A 465 6.45 21.00 -5.17
N SER A 466 7.04 22.16 -4.86
CA SER A 466 6.69 22.99 -3.69
C SER A 466 5.23 23.43 -3.61
N ASP A 467 4.42 23.12 -4.62
CA ASP A 467 3.00 23.47 -4.70
C ASP A 467 2.05 22.33 -4.24
N PHE A 468 2.54 21.10 -4.01
CA PHE A 468 1.69 19.93 -3.69
C PHE A 468 2.22 19.07 -2.54
N ILE A 469 2.06 19.56 -1.31
CA ILE A 469 2.36 18.79 -0.10
C ILE A 469 1.29 17.70 0.06
N ILE A 470 1.71 16.42 0.10
CA ILE A 470 0.83 15.30 0.46
C ILE A 470 0.96 15.04 1.98
N PRO A 471 -0.05 15.39 2.81
CA PRO A 471 -0.02 15.10 4.23
C PRO A 471 -0.24 13.61 4.49
N GLY A 472 0.13 13.17 5.69
CA GLY A 472 -0.22 11.83 6.18
C GLY A 472 -1.70 11.75 6.56
N VAL A 473 -2.06 10.72 7.32
CA VAL A 473 -3.40 10.65 7.93
C VAL A 473 -3.56 11.78 8.94
N GLU A 474 -4.64 12.55 8.81
CA GLU A 474 -4.96 13.69 9.67
C GLU A 474 -6.26 13.43 10.43
N ILE A 475 -6.24 13.69 11.74
CA ILE A 475 -7.45 13.80 12.56
C ILE A 475 -7.82 15.29 12.61
N ILE A 476 -8.89 15.69 11.92
CA ILE A 476 -9.28 17.11 11.80
C ILE A 476 -9.97 17.59 13.08
N ASP A 477 -10.88 16.78 13.61
CA ASP A 477 -11.63 17.00 14.84
C ASP A 477 -11.93 15.65 15.53
N ASP A 478 -12.85 15.60 16.48
CA ASP A 478 -13.19 14.40 17.24
C ASP A 478 -13.95 13.32 16.42
N LYS A 479 -14.28 13.61 15.17
CA LYS A 479 -15.05 12.73 14.28
C LYS A 479 -14.43 12.55 12.91
N HIS A 480 -13.71 13.52 12.37
CA HIS A 480 -13.28 13.51 10.98
C HIS A 480 -11.82 13.07 10.81
N ILE A 481 -11.63 12.12 9.90
CA ILE A 481 -10.34 11.58 9.49
C ILE A 481 -10.14 11.92 8.01
N ARG A 482 -8.99 12.52 7.68
CA ARG A 482 -8.61 12.81 6.30
C ARG A 482 -7.40 11.98 5.90
N ILE A 483 -7.50 11.40 4.70
CA ILE A 483 -6.45 10.59 4.09
C ILE A 483 -6.15 11.17 2.72
N SER A 484 -4.87 11.42 2.44
CA SER A 484 -4.41 11.83 1.12
C SER A 484 -3.77 10.67 0.38
N ALA A 485 -4.06 10.55 -0.90
CA ALA A 485 -3.49 9.49 -1.74
C ALA A 485 -3.14 10.00 -3.14
N PHE A 486 -2.15 9.36 -3.75
CA PHE A 486 -1.85 9.50 -5.16
C PHE A 486 -2.46 8.32 -5.92
N ILE A 487 -3.06 8.59 -7.08
CA ILE A 487 -3.71 7.57 -7.92
C ILE A 487 -3.20 7.68 -9.34
N LEU A 488 -2.92 6.54 -9.97
CA LEU A 488 -2.97 6.37 -11.41
C LEU A 488 -4.19 5.53 -11.76
N ASP A 489 -5.06 6.08 -12.60
CA ASP A 489 -6.24 5.37 -13.06
C ASP A 489 -5.94 4.42 -14.23
N SER A 490 -6.97 3.71 -14.67
CA SER A 490 -6.94 2.75 -15.79
C SER A 490 -6.43 3.35 -17.11
N TYR A 491 -6.51 4.68 -17.27
CA TYR A 491 -6.04 5.42 -18.45
C TYR A 491 -4.63 6.00 -18.28
N GLY A 492 -3.98 5.78 -17.13
CA GLY A 492 -2.67 6.33 -16.81
C GLY A 492 -2.66 7.83 -16.50
N ARG A 493 -3.80 8.39 -16.09
CA ARG A 493 -3.91 9.77 -15.57
C ARG A 493 -3.54 9.78 -14.09
N GLY A 494 -2.71 10.73 -13.68
CA GLY A 494 -2.26 10.89 -12.30
C GLY A 494 -3.09 11.91 -11.53
N PHE A 495 -3.58 11.53 -10.35
CA PHE A 495 -4.39 12.36 -9.46
C PHE A 495 -3.82 12.39 -8.06
N LEU A 496 -3.88 13.55 -7.43
CA LEU A 496 -3.86 13.68 -5.98
C LEU A 496 -5.30 13.63 -5.48
N THR A 497 -5.53 12.88 -4.42
CA THR A 497 -6.85 12.72 -3.83
C THR A 497 -6.81 12.99 -2.35
N THR A 498 -7.92 13.52 -1.86
CA THR A 498 -8.16 13.70 -0.43
C THR A 498 -9.53 13.11 -0.13
N THR A 499 -9.55 12.14 0.77
CA THR A 499 -10.75 11.45 1.22
C THR A 499 -11.02 11.81 2.67
N THR A 500 -12.23 12.27 2.97
CA THR A 500 -12.66 12.58 4.34
C THR A 500 -13.68 11.54 4.80
N TYR A 501 -13.41 10.91 5.94
CA TYR A 501 -14.32 10.01 6.63
C TYR A 501 -14.82 10.65 7.93
N GLU A 502 -16.08 10.42 8.26
CA GLU A 502 -16.70 10.71 9.55
C GLU A 502 -16.76 9.43 10.38
N SER A 503 -16.31 9.49 11.62
CA SER A 503 -16.41 8.44 12.62
C SER A 503 -17.37 8.88 13.72
N SER A 504 -18.23 7.97 14.18
CA SER A 504 -19.07 8.23 15.35
C SER A 504 -18.24 8.40 16.63
N ALA A 505 -17.07 7.77 16.68
CA ALA A 505 -16.05 7.95 17.70
C ALA A 505 -14.70 7.40 17.21
N ILE A 506 -13.70 8.27 17.04
CA ILE A 506 -12.37 7.89 16.56
C ILE A 506 -11.72 6.79 17.41
N SER A 507 -12.00 6.78 18.72
CA SER A 507 -11.53 5.73 19.63
C SER A 507 -12.08 4.35 19.27
N LEU A 508 -13.35 4.27 18.83
CA LEU A 508 -13.98 3.02 18.39
C LEU A 508 -13.41 2.57 17.04
N THR A 509 -13.29 3.48 16.06
CA THR A 509 -12.66 3.17 14.77
C THR A 509 -11.23 2.66 14.95
N LYS A 510 -10.43 3.33 15.78
CA LYS A 510 -9.06 2.92 16.11
C LYS A 510 -9.02 1.50 16.68
N LEU A 511 -9.97 1.17 17.56
CA LEU A 511 -10.00 -0.15 18.19
C LEU A 511 -10.55 -1.24 17.25
N GLY A 512 -11.55 -0.95 16.41
CA GLY A 512 -12.03 -1.87 15.38
C GLY A 512 -10.96 -2.20 14.35
N ILE A 513 -10.19 -1.21 13.90
CA ILE A 513 -9.04 -1.42 13.01
C ILE A 513 -7.94 -2.26 13.67
N LYS A 514 -7.67 -2.03 14.96
CA LYS A 514 -6.70 -2.83 15.72
C LYS A 514 -7.18 -4.28 15.94
N ALA A 515 -8.48 -4.49 16.10
CA ALA A 515 -9.07 -5.81 16.32
C ALA A 515 -8.67 -6.82 15.23
N GLU A 516 -8.53 -6.31 14.01
CA GLU A 516 -8.26 -7.07 12.80
C GLU A 516 -6.77 -7.31 12.55
N ASN A 517 -5.90 -6.92 13.48
CA ASN A 517 -4.47 -7.20 13.37
C ASN A 517 -4.15 -8.62 13.85
N ASP A 518 -4.16 -9.57 12.92
CA ASP A 518 -3.85 -10.99 13.21
C ASP A 518 -2.35 -11.23 13.43
N TYR A 519 -1.50 -10.30 13.01
CA TYR A 519 -0.04 -10.41 13.06
C TYR A 519 0.57 -9.95 14.38
N GLY A 520 -0.21 -9.29 15.25
CA GLY A 520 0.19 -8.99 16.62
C GLY A 520 0.35 -10.23 17.51
N PHE A 521 0.01 -11.43 17.03
CA PHE A 521 -0.06 -12.68 17.81
C PHE A 521 0.65 -13.84 17.12
N LEU A 522 1.96 -13.69 16.85
CA LEU A 522 2.81 -14.80 16.40
C LEU A 522 3.30 -15.68 17.58
N ASP A 523 2.37 -16.11 18.42
CA ASP A 523 2.58 -17.25 19.32
C ASP A 523 1.37 -18.16 19.10
N ASP A 524 1.61 -19.43 18.74
CA ASP A 524 0.67 -20.43 18.19
C ASP A 524 -0.63 -20.70 18.99
N LYS A 525 -0.89 -19.91 20.05
CA LYS A 525 -2.00 -20.01 20.99
C LYS A 525 -3.11 -18.98 20.78
N ASN A 526 -2.85 -17.82 20.17
CA ASN A 526 -3.85 -16.75 19.98
C ASN A 526 -3.91 -16.35 18.50
N ARG A 527 -5.10 -16.35 17.89
CA ARG A 527 -5.25 -16.09 16.45
C ARG A 527 -5.63 -14.64 16.11
N SER A 528 -6.02 -13.81 17.09
CA SER A 528 -6.38 -12.39 16.91
C SER A 528 -6.36 -11.56 18.22
N VAL A 529 -6.43 -10.22 18.13
CA VAL A 529 -6.66 -9.31 19.30
C VAL A 529 -7.95 -9.68 20.02
N ARG A 530 -8.99 -10.07 19.27
CA ARG A 530 -10.27 -10.52 19.82
C ARG A 530 -10.07 -11.79 20.65
N ASP A 531 -9.40 -12.82 20.12
CA ASP A 531 -9.14 -14.08 20.85
C ASP A 531 -8.32 -13.87 22.12
N PHE A 532 -7.36 -12.94 22.07
CA PHE A 532 -6.60 -12.56 23.25
C PHE A 532 -7.48 -11.82 24.27
N ALA A 533 -8.21 -10.79 23.87
CA ALA A 533 -9.11 -10.05 24.77
C ALA A 533 -10.17 -10.97 25.40
N VAL A 534 -10.63 -11.95 24.63
CA VAL A 534 -11.48 -13.06 25.07
C VAL A 534 -10.80 -13.89 26.15
N ARG A 535 -9.58 -14.34 25.91
CA ARG A 535 -8.84 -15.19 26.85
C ARG A 535 -8.51 -14.44 28.14
N GLU A 536 -8.11 -13.18 28.02
CA GLU A 536 -7.85 -12.32 29.17
C GLU A 536 -9.13 -11.99 29.93
N LEU A 537 -10.29 -11.90 29.26
CA LEU A 537 -11.58 -11.81 29.93
C LEU A 537 -11.90 -13.10 30.70
N ILE A 538 -11.74 -14.27 30.08
CA ILE A 538 -11.98 -15.58 30.70
C ILE A 538 -11.06 -15.78 31.93
N ASN A 539 -9.81 -15.33 31.85
CA ASN A 539 -8.79 -15.52 32.89
C ASN A 539 -8.66 -14.33 33.84
N ALA A 540 -9.52 -13.31 33.74
CA ALA A 540 -9.44 -12.12 34.57
C ALA A 540 -9.63 -12.49 36.06
N ALA A 541 -8.67 -12.08 36.89
CA ALA A 541 -8.63 -12.40 38.32
C ALA A 541 -9.53 -11.51 39.19
N SER A 542 -10.18 -10.50 38.59
CA SER A 542 -11.07 -9.57 39.28
C SER A 542 -12.13 -8.98 38.36
N ASP A 543 -13.25 -8.54 38.93
CA ASP A 543 -14.35 -7.88 38.20
C ASP A 543 -13.89 -6.59 37.51
N SER A 544 -12.95 -5.86 38.13
CA SER A 544 -12.37 -4.66 37.51
C SER A 544 -11.60 -5.00 36.24
N GLN A 545 -10.88 -6.13 36.20
CA GLN A 545 -10.19 -6.58 34.99
C GLN A 545 -11.19 -7.08 33.94
N ARG A 546 -12.24 -7.79 34.36
CA ARG A 546 -13.32 -8.24 33.45
C ARG A 546 -14.02 -7.07 32.78
N SER A 547 -14.41 -6.06 33.55
CA SER A 547 -15.07 -4.86 33.01
C SER A 547 -14.22 -4.14 31.96
N ILE A 548 -12.90 -4.09 32.16
CA ILE A 548 -11.96 -3.54 31.17
C ILE A 548 -11.97 -4.38 29.89
N TRP A 549 -11.91 -5.70 29.99
CA TRP A 549 -11.87 -6.59 28.82
C TRP A 549 -13.21 -6.71 28.10
N GLU A 550 -14.34 -6.67 28.80
CA GLU A 550 -15.68 -6.57 28.22
C GLU A 550 -15.88 -5.27 27.47
N LYS A 551 -15.46 -4.14 28.07
CA LYS A 551 -15.47 -2.85 27.39
C LYS A 551 -14.61 -2.91 26.14
N ARG A 552 -13.44 -3.56 26.20
CA ARG A 552 -12.59 -3.79 25.03
C ARG A 552 -13.30 -4.67 23.99
N LEU A 553 -13.88 -5.81 24.37
CA LEU A 553 -14.58 -6.73 23.45
C LEU A 553 -15.80 -6.11 22.77
N GLY A 554 -16.57 -5.29 23.50
CA GLY A 554 -17.64 -4.50 22.90
C GLY A 554 -17.13 -3.47 21.89
N ILE A 555 -15.96 -2.91 22.14
CA ILE A 555 -15.31 -2.05 21.15
C ILE A 555 -14.73 -2.87 19.98
N LEU A 556 -14.30 -4.11 20.22
CA LEU A 556 -13.84 -5.06 19.18
C LEU A 556 -15.02 -5.69 18.40
N GLY A 557 -16.23 -5.12 18.48
CA GLY A 557 -17.37 -5.48 17.65
C GLY A 557 -18.16 -6.71 18.12
N LEU A 558 -17.90 -7.24 19.31
CA LEU A 558 -18.74 -8.28 19.89
C LEU A 558 -20.11 -7.68 20.23
N LYS A 559 -21.19 -8.24 19.69
CA LYS A 559 -22.55 -7.74 19.95
C LYS A 559 -22.81 -7.65 21.45
N GLU A 560 -23.58 -6.63 21.85
CA GLU A 560 -23.96 -6.41 23.25
C GLU A 560 -24.67 -7.63 23.84
N GLU A 561 -25.52 -8.29 23.05
CA GLU A 561 -26.16 -9.56 23.43
C GLU A 561 -25.14 -10.68 23.71
N SER A 562 -24.12 -10.81 22.85
CA SER A 562 -23.03 -11.77 23.04
C SER A 562 -22.19 -11.44 24.29
N LEU A 563 -21.99 -10.16 24.62
CA LEU A 563 -21.34 -9.74 25.87
C LEU A 563 -22.18 -10.07 27.11
N ILE A 564 -23.49 -9.88 27.05
CA ILE A 564 -24.41 -10.23 28.14
C ILE A 564 -24.37 -11.74 28.39
N TRP A 565 -24.40 -12.53 27.31
CA TRP A 565 -24.28 -13.98 27.41
C TRP A 565 -22.93 -14.42 27.94
N LEU A 566 -21.86 -13.80 27.44
CA LEU A 566 -20.50 -14.07 27.91
C LEU A 566 -20.36 -13.78 29.41
N ARG A 567 -20.85 -12.64 29.90
CA ARG A 567 -20.94 -12.33 31.34
C ARG A 567 -21.66 -13.41 32.11
N THR A 568 -22.85 -13.78 31.63
CA THR A 568 -23.70 -14.77 32.28
C THR A 568 -22.99 -16.13 32.39
N LEU A 569 -22.33 -16.59 31.32
CA LEU A 569 -21.59 -17.85 31.30
C LEU A 569 -20.33 -17.81 32.17
N LEU A 570 -19.60 -16.68 32.19
CA LEU A 570 -18.42 -16.51 33.05
C LEU A 570 -18.80 -16.47 34.53
N ASP A 571 -19.84 -15.71 34.88
CA ASP A 571 -20.36 -15.67 36.26
C ASP A 571 -20.84 -17.07 36.71
N MET A 572 -21.43 -17.87 35.82
CA MET A 572 -21.74 -19.27 36.09
C MET A 572 -20.47 -20.09 36.35
N LYS A 573 -19.43 -19.89 35.56
CA LYS A 573 -18.15 -20.60 35.68
C LYS A 573 -17.45 -20.34 37.01
N ASP A 574 -17.58 -19.14 37.58
CA ASP A 574 -16.94 -18.83 38.88
C ASP A 574 -17.78 -19.24 40.09
N ASN A 575 -19.11 -19.20 39.96
CA ASN A 575 -20.01 -19.37 41.10
C ASN A 575 -20.61 -20.78 41.21
N VAL A 576 -20.33 -21.67 40.26
CA VAL A 576 -20.77 -23.07 40.27
C VAL A 576 -19.55 -23.96 40.55
N SER A 577 -19.73 -24.98 41.40
CA SER A 577 -18.65 -25.94 41.69
C SER A 577 -18.21 -26.65 40.40
N LYS A 578 -16.91 -26.96 40.28
CA LYS A 578 -16.35 -27.64 39.09
C LYS A 578 -17.08 -28.94 38.70
N GLU A 579 -17.69 -29.61 39.68
CA GLU A 579 -18.45 -30.86 39.51
C GLU A 579 -19.87 -30.63 38.95
N ALA A 580 -20.40 -29.40 39.05
CA ALA A 580 -21.74 -29.00 38.60
C ALA A 580 -21.71 -28.10 37.35
N LEU A 581 -20.52 -27.79 36.83
CA LEU A 581 -20.33 -27.05 35.59
C LEU A 581 -20.72 -27.92 34.38
N PRO A 582 -21.54 -27.40 33.44
CA PRO A 582 -21.83 -28.11 32.19
C PRO A 582 -20.53 -28.47 31.48
N LYS A 583 -20.42 -29.72 31.00
CA LYS A 583 -19.22 -30.21 30.28
C LYS A 583 -18.87 -29.37 29.06
N ASP A 584 -19.87 -28.72 28.47
CA ASP A 584 -19.75 -27.90 27.27
C ASP A 584 -19.65 -26.40 27.57
N MET A 585 -19.45 -25.98 28.82
CA MET A 585 -19.38 -24.55 29.19
C MET A 585 -18.27 -23.80 28.42
N ASP A 586 -17.08 -24.39 28.34
CA ASP A 586 -15.96 -23.79 27.59
C ASP A 586 -16.26 -23.75 26.07
N PHE A 587 -16.97 -24.76 25.55
CA PHE A 587 -17.43 -24.78 24.16
C PHE A 587 -18.47 -23.70 23.88
N LEU A 588 -19.42 -23.48 24.79
CA LEU A 588 -20.45 -22.45 24.66
C LEU A 588 -19.86 -21.04 24.74
N ILE A 589 -18.94 -20.81 25.67
CA ILE A 589 -18.18 -19.56 25.76
C ILE A 589 -17.48 -19.32 24.42
N ASP A 590 -16.72 -20.28 23.91
CA ASP A 590 -16.00 -20.17 22.62
C ASP A 590 -16.94 -19.88 21.43
N ASN A 591 -18.14 -20.47 21.38
CA ASN A 591 -19.08 -20.25 20.28
C ASN A 591 -19.85 -18.91 20.39
N VAL A 592 -20.19 -18.44 21.59
CA VAL A 592 -20.75 -17.08 21.79
C VAL A 592 -19.74 -16.03 21.35
N LEU A 593 -18.46 -16.26 21.65
CA LEU A 593 -17.36 -15.37 21.29
C LEU A 593 -17.10 -15.30 19.79
N LYS A 594 -17.29 -16.43 19.09
CA LYS A 594 -17.23 -16.52 17.63
C LYS A 594 -18.52 -16.08 16.93
N GLU A 595 -19.56 -15.76 17.69
CA GLU A 595 -20.90 -15.43 17.19
C GLU A 595 -21.46 -16.50 16.22
N THR A 596 -21.05 -17.75 16.43
CA THR A 596 -21.51 -18.92 15.68
C THR A 596 -22.79 -19.50 16.26
N VAL A 597 -23.13 -19.11 17.48
CA VAL A 597 -24.38 -19.44 18.15
C VAL A 597 -25.02 -18.20 18.77
N SER A 598 -26.34 -18.15 18.74
CA SER A 598 -27.15 -17.26 19.58
C SER A 598 -27.66 -18.06 20.77
N LEU A 599 -27.62 -17.46 21.96
CA LEU A 599 -28.18 -18.09 23.16
C LEU A 599 -29.55 -17.50 23.44
N LYS A 600 -30.50 -18.35 23.80
CA LYS A 600 -31.83 -17.96 24.28
C LYS A 600 -32.18 -18.74 25.53
N VAL A 601 -33.07 -18.18 26.35
CA VAL A 601 -33.72 -18.94 27.42
C VAL A 601 -34.99 -19.60 26.86
N SER A 602 -35.12 -20.92 27.00
CA SER A 602 -36.33 -21.67 26.65
C SER A 602 -36.65 -22.68 27.74
N ASP A 603 -37.87 -22.67 28.28
CA ASP A 603 -38.36 -23.59 29.31
C ASP A 603 -37.43 -23.77 30.52
N GLY A 604 -36.80 -22.66 30.96
CA GLY A 604 -35.88 -22.65 32.10
C GLY A 604 -34.47 -23.16 31.79
N ASN A 605 -34.17 -23.46 30.53
CA ASN A 605 -32.86 -23.89 30.03
C ASN A 605 -32.20 -22.77 29.22
N ILE A 606 -30.87 -22.77 29.16
CA ILE A 606 -30.12 -21.99 28.17
C ILE A 606 -29.94 -22.86 26.94
N VAL A 607 -30.41 -22.37 25.79
CA VAL A 607 -30.35 -23.09 24.51
C VAL A 607 -29.44 -22.33 23.58
N ALA A 608 -28.43 -23.02 23.03
CA ALA A 608 -27.59 -22.53 21.95
C ALA A 608 -28.22 -22.87 20.60
N MET A 609 -28.40 -21.86 19.75
CA MET A 609 -28.95 -21.96 18.41
C MET A 609 -27.86 -21.61 17.42
N ASP A 610 -27.63 -22.44 16.41
CA ASP A 610 -26.72 -22.09 15.32
C ASP A 610 -27.30 -20.99 14.41
N ASN A 611 -26.51 -20.54 13.44
CA ASN A 611 -26.93 -19.50 12.49
C ASN A 611 -28.09 -19.90 11.56
N ASN A 612 -28.49 -21.17 11.54
CA ASN A 612 -29.66 -21.67 10.80
C ASN A 612 -30.89 -21.83 11.71
N GLY A 613 -30.78 -21.45 12.99
CA GLY A 613 -31.85 -21.57 13.98
C GLY A 613 -32.03 -22.99 14.52
N VAL A 614 -31.04 -23.87 14.34
CA VAL A 614 -31.06 -25.25 14.84
C VAL A 614 -30.46 -25.28 16.25
N GLU A 615 -31.17 -25.94 17.16
CA GLU A 615 -30.70 -26.12 18.55
C GLU A 615 -29.49 -27.06 18.57
N SER A 616 -28.35 -26.55 19.03
CA SER A 616 -27.09 -27.28 19.05
C SER A 616 -26.74 -27.82 20.44
N ILE A 617 -27.09 -27.08 21.51
CA ILE A 617 -26.81 -27.46 22.91
C ILE A 617 -27.92 -26.95 23.83
N VAL A 618 -28.36 -27.78 24.78
CA VAL A 618 -29.31 -27.42 25.84
C VAL A 618 -28.63 -27.58 27.20
N ILE A 619 -28.54 -26.50 27.98
CA ILE A 619 -28.09 -26.53 29.38
C ILE A 619 -29.32 -26.68 30.28
N GLU A 620 -29.52 -27.87 30.85
CA GLU A 620 -30.70 -28.22 31.64
C GLU A 620 -30.82 -27.48 32.99
N SER A 621 -32.07 -27.23 33.39
CA SER A 621 -32.50 -26.30 34.43
C SER A 621 -32.13 -26.62 35.88
N ARG A 622 -31.47 -27.76 36.15
CA ARG A 622 -31.10 -28.13 37.54
C ARG A 622 -30.11 -27.15 38.18
N HIS A 623 -29.53 -26.24 37.40
CA HIS A 623 -28.59 -25.21 37.84
C HIS A 623 -28.98 -23.75 37.44
N THR A 624 -30.12 -23.51 36.79
CA THR A 624 -30.48 -22.20 36.19
C THR A 624 -31.25 -21.24 37.09
N GLY A 625 -31.73 -21.67 38.27
CA GLY A 625 -32.57 -20.84 39.16
C GLY A 625 -31.91 -19.57 39.72
N ARG A 626 -30.58 -19.56 39.90
CA ARG A 626 -29.80 -18.33 40.21
C ARG A 626 -29.41 -17.53 38.97
N VAL A 627 -29.27 -18.21 37.83
CA VAL A 627 -28.79 -17.67 36.55
C VAL A 627 -29.86 -16.80 35.89
N LEU A 628 -31.12 -17.22 35.93
CA LEU A 628 -32.25 -16.44 35.41
C LEU A 628 -32.49 -15.15 36.22
N ASN A 629 -32.19 -15.16 37.52
CA ASN A 629 -32.24 -13.96 38.35
C ASN A 629 -31.11 -12.97 38.01
N GLY A 630 -29.90 -13.44 37.67
CA GLY A 630 -28.81 -12.60 37.17
C GLY A 630 -29.11 -11.99 35.80
N TYR A 631 -29.58 -12.81 34.84
CA TYR A 631 -29.97 -12.34 33.50
C TYR A 631 -31.14 -11.34 33.57
N ALA A 632 -32.14 -11.58 34.43
CA ALA A 632 -33.25 -10.65 34.68
C ALA A 632 -32.81 -9.36 35.41
N GLN A 633 -31.83 -9.43 36.33
CA GLN A 633 -31.26 -8.25 36.99
C GLN A 633 -30.40 -7.39 36.06
N VAL A 634 -29.64 -8.01 35.15
CA VAL A 634 -28.83 -7.30 34.15
C VAL A 634 -29.74 -6.67 33.09
N ARG A 635 -30.76 -7.40 32.61
CA ARG A 635 -31.76 -6.88 31.66
C ARG A 635 -32.65 -5.77 32.22
N SER A 636 -32.85 -5.70 33.55
CA SER A 636 -33.64 -4.64 34.21
C SER A 636 -32.83 -3.42 34.63
N LYS A 637 -31.49 -3.48 34.54
CA LYS A 637 -30.57 -2.33 34.71
C LYS A 637 -30.24 -1.62 33.39
N LEU A 638 -30.64 -2.21 32.27
CA LEU A 638 -30.77 -1.58 30.95
C LEU A 638 -32.18 -1.00 30.83
#